data_AF-A0A7K3DRI4-F1
#
_entry.id   AF-A0A7K3DRI4-F1
#
_cell.length_a   1.000
_cell.length_b   1.000
_cell.length_c   1.000
_cell.angle_alpha   90.00
_cell.angle_beta   90.00
_cell.angle_gamma   90.00
#
_symmetry.space_group_name_H-M   'P 1'
#
loop_
_entity.id
_entity.type
_entity.pdbx_description
1 polymer ?
#
loop_
_entity_poly.entity_id
_entity_poly.type
_entity_poly.pdbx_seq_one_letter_code
_entity_poly.pdbx_strand_id
1 'polypeptide(L)'
;MTDIVRRNAAQHPDVAVIGRKIGGTWQDVTSVQFLAEVRAAAKGLIASGVQPGDRVGLMSRTRYEWTLLDFAIWSAGAITVPVYETSSAEQIQWILGDSGAVAILVESDAHAAAVASVRGTVTLPDGVLAKGRALVEEHEGGAVPAPRREHGETVDVTGLDWPAGVPDGGRHGFTPAHRAALDAALPALAARIAPHLTGRTLVLGNEELMYAPLRLATTLEESGADVAYSTTTRSPVLAVDDPGYAIRTRLVFPAHDDPADGPGDRYAYNVAGGGFDTVVVVVDSAGDTPALRAPGGLLDRVAAHTARVVVVVLPSYVPACASVPERPAMPLPEPLRGPAFSSYAPDEVGWLLQDLSDVSLEAPTEEREEAIQSGGAHYAESLPVEYQPSERYQELFHAALDTSAQRIARAVGVVTETVLAERPGRSPVLVSLARAGTPVGVLMRRWAQHRHGVALPHYAVSIVRGRGIDATALRWLAAHHDPADVVFVDGWTGKGAITRELTAAVREFEESGGAVGFDPEIAVLADPGSCVRTYGTREDFLIPSACLNSTVSGLISRTVLRADLVGPDDFHGAKFYRELADADVSGTFVDTVAGRFDDVADAVDLAVKELLGSDREPTWEGWAAVERISEEYGIHDVNLVKPGVGETTRVLLRRVPWKILARAGAGADLDHVRLLAEQRGVPVEIVDELPYSCVGLIHPRFTRGATGADGRAVTAP
;
A
#
# COMPACT_ATOMS: atom_id res chain seq x y z
N MET A 1 -32.93 -3.83 16.07
CA MET A 1 -31.93 -3.98 14.99
C MET A 1 -32.05 -5.30 14.23
N THR A 2 -32.14 -6.46 14.90
CA THR A 2 -32.27 -7.78 14.22
C THR A 2 -33.58 -7.99 13.43
N ASP A 3 -34.64 -7.23 13.74
CA ASP A 3 -35.93 -7.31 13.04
C ASP A 3 -35.86 -6.95 11.55
N ILE A 4 -34.88 -6.14 11.14
CA ILE A 4 -34.72 -5.73 9.74
C ILE A 4 -34.45 -6.93 8.84
N VAL A 5 -33.64 -7.89 9.31
CA VAL A 5 -33.30 -9.10 8.57
C VAL A 5 -34.50 -10.03 8.47
N ARG A 6 -35.31 -10.13 9.53
CA ARG A 6 -36.57 -10.90 9.52
C ARG A 6 -37.62 -10.30 8.59
N ARG A 7 -37.77 -8.97 8.61
CA ARG A 7 -38.75 -8.26 7.80
C ARG A 7 -38.42 -8.35 6.31
N ASN A 8 -37.16 -8.14 5.95
CA ASN A 8 -36.72 -8.25 4.57
C ASN A 8 -36.90 -9.67 4.04
N ALA A 9 -36.62 -10.71 4.85
CA ALA A 9 -36.86 -12.10 4.46
C ALA A 9 -38.34 -12.44 4.22
N ALA A 10 -39.26 -11.77 4.90
CA ALA A 10 -40.70 -12.03 4.75
C ALA A 10 -41.30 -11.27 3.56
N GLN A 11 -40.86 -10.02 3.33
CA GLN A 11 -41.45 -9.12 2.33
C GLN A 11 -40.73 -9.20 0.98
N HIS A 12 -39.43 -9.48 1.02
CA HIS A 12 -38.53 -9.51 -0.12
C HIS A 12 -37.60 -10.73 -0.04
N PRO A 13 -38.16 -11.95 0.11
CA PRO A 13 -37.42 -13.17 0.46
C PRO A 13 -36.22 -13.42 -0.46
N ASP A 14 -36.43 -13.22 -1.77
CA ASP A 14 -35.48 -13.52 -2.83
C ASP A 14 -34.60 -12.32 -3.21
N VAL A 15 -34.78 -11.17 -2.54
CA VAL A 15 -33.93 -9.98 -2.77
C VAL A 15 -32.61 -10.19 -2.05
N ALA A 16 -31.53 -10.10 -2.81
CA ALA A 16 -30.15 -10.03 -2.33
C ALA A 16 -29.98 -8.86 -1.35
N VAL A 17 -29.56 -9.14 -0.11
CA VAL A 17 -29.33 -8.10 0.92
C VAL A 17 -27.86 -7.87 1.21
N ILE A 18 -27.04 -8.89 1.06
CA ILE A 18 -25.59 -8.82 1.25
C ILE A 18 -24.93 -9.73 0.22
N GLY A 19 -23.89 -9.23 -0.43
CA GLY A 19 -22.98 -10.08 -1.20
C GLY A 19 -21.89 -10.62 -0.28
N ARG A 20 -21.55 -11.90 -0.42
CA ARG A 20 -20.37 -12.47 0.23
C ARG A 20 -19.45 -13.10 -0.78
N LYS A 21 -18.15 -12.95 -0.59
CA LYS A 21 -17.13 -13.48 -1.49
C LYS A 21 -16.66 -14.83 -0.98
N ILE A 22 -17.24 -15.94 -1.45
CA ILE A 22 -16.76 -17.29 -1.10
C ILE A 22 -15.93 -17.80 -2.27
N GLY A 23 -14.65 -18.08 -2.04
CA GLY A 23 -13.70 -18.53 -3.05
C GLY A 23 -13.42 -17.52 -4.17
N GLY A 24 -13.54 -16.22 -3.88
CA GLY A 24 -13.28 -15.17 -4.85
C GLY A 24 -14.50 -14.76 -5.69
N THR A 25 -15.61 -15.52 -5.64
CA THR A 25 -16.86 -15.15 -6.33
C THR A 25 -17.83 -14.46 -5.37
N TRP A 26 -18.29 -13.28 -5.76
CA TRP A 26 -19.39 -12.60 -5.08
C TRP A 26 -20.69 -13.37 -5.30
N GLN A 27 -21.26 -13.85 -4.21
CA GLN A 27 -22.55 -14.51 -4.18
C GLN A 27 -23.52 -13.65 -3.39
N ASP A 28 -24.63 -13.34 -4.02
CA ASP A 28 -25.72 -12.64 -3.39
C ASP A 28 -26.40 -13.54 -2.36
N VAL A 29 -26.46 -13.06 -1.13
CA VAL A 29 -27.19 -13.68 -0.05
C VAL A 29 -28.54 -12.98 0.01
N THR A 30 -29.57 -13.70 -0.42
CA THR A 30 -30.95 -13.22 -0.35
C THR A 30 -31.37 -12.99 1.10
N SER A 31 -32.36 -12.14 1.31
CA SER A 31 -32.88 -11.80 2.64
C SER A 31 -33.21 -13.05 3.46
N VAL A 32 -33.84 -14.06 2.84
CA VAL A 32 -34.20 -15.31 3.50
C VAL A 32 -32.99 -16.18 3.83
N GLN A 33 -31.96 -16.17 2.98
CA GLN A 33 -30.70 -16.88 3.24
C GLN A 33 -29.89 -16.20 4.35
N PHE A 34 -29.80 -14.86 4.34
CA PHE A 34 -29.06 -14.13 5.36
C PHE A 34 -29.68 -14.34 6.74
N LEU A 35 -31.02 -14.32 6.83
CA LEU A 35 -31.72 -14.66 8.06
C LEU A 35 -31.47 -16.10 8.52
N ALA A 36 -31.40 -17.05 7.58
CA ALA A 36 -31.16 -18.46 7.89
C ALA A 36 -29.76 -18.67 8.47
N GLU A 37 -28.75 -18.00 7.91
CA GLU A 37 -27.36 -18.09 8.37
C GLU A 37 -27.14 -17.38 9.71
N VAL A 38 -27.72 -16.18 9.90
CA VAL A 38 -27.71 -15.47 11.19
C VAL A 38 -28.31 -16.36 12.29
N ARG A 39 -29.41 -17.05 11.99
CA ARG A 39 -30.04 -17.99 12.93
C ARG A 39 -29.19 -19.23 13.20
N ALA A 40 -28.46 -19.74 12.21
CA ALA A 40 -27.58 -20.89 12.38
C ALA A 40 -26.37 -20.54 13.26
N ALA A 41 -25.69 -19.42 12.97
CA ALA A 41 -24.57 -18.93 13.77
C ALA A 41 -24.98 -18.58 15.21
N ALA A 42 -26.14 -17.95 15.41
CA ALA A 42 -26.67 -17.63 16.74
C ALA A 42 -26.93 -18.90 17.57
N LYS A 43 -27.48 -19.95 16.95
CA LYS A 43 -27.67 -21.26 17.61
C LYS A 43 -26.33 -21.91 17.97
N GLY A 44 -25.31 -21.77 17.13
CA GLY A 44 -23.95 -22.22 17.42
C GLY A 44 -23.35 -21.52 18.64
N LEU A 45 -23.50 -20.20 18.75
CA LEU A 45 -23.02 -19.43 19.92
C LEU A 45 -23.74 -19.85 21.21
N ILE A 46 -25.06 -20.04 21.16
CA ILE A 46 -25.85 -20.53 22.31
C ILE A 46 -25.42 -21.95 22.70
N ALA A 47 -25.20 -22.83 21.73
CA ALA A 47 -24.73 -24.20 21.98
C ALA A 47 -23.32 -24.24 22.58
N SER A 48 -22.46 -23.28 22.23
CA SER A 48 -21.14 -23.08 22.83
C SER A 48 -21.18 -22.42 24.23
N GLY A 49 -22.38 -22.16 24.77
CA GLY A 49 -22.58 -21.71 26.14
C GLY A 49 -22.87 -20.22 26.33
N VAL A 50 -22.88 -19.41 25.27
CA VAL A 50 -23.20 -17.96 25.33
C VAL A 50 -24.64 -17.77 25.79
N GLN A 51 -24.84 -16.96 26.84
CA GLN A 51 -26.16 -16.64 27.39
C GLN A 51 -26.61 -15.22 26.99
N PRO A 52 -27.93 -14.92 27.05
CA PRO A 52 -28.41 -13.55 26.84
C PRO A 52 -27.77 -12.55 27.82
N GLY A 53 -27.29 -11.42 27.30
CA GLY A 53 -26.57 -10.38 28.05
C GLY A 53 -25.06 -10.57 28.13
N ASP A 54 -24.52 -11.70 27.68
CA ASP A 54 -23.07 -11.92 27.61
C ASP A 54 -22.41 -11.02 26.55
N ARG A 55 -21.13 -10.70 26.78
CA ARG A 55 -20.30 -9.92 25.84
C ARG A 55 -19.39 -10.86 25.07
N VAL A 56 -19.36 -10.73 23.75
CA VAL A 56 -18.55 -11.56 22.84
C VAL A 56 -17.65 -10.66 22.01
N GLY A 57 -16.34 -10.85 22.14
CA GLY A 57 -15.34 -10.18 21.31
C GLY A 57 -15.43 -10.61 19.86
N LEU A 58 -15.23 -9.70 18.91
CA LEU A 58 -15.15 -10.00 17.49
C LEU A 58 -13.96 -9.25 16.87
N MET A 59 -12.90 -10.01 16.55
CA MET A 59 -11.64 -9.51 15.99
C MET A 59 -11.44 -10.07 14.58
N SER A 60 -11.78 -9.26 13.57
CA SER A 60 -11.65 -9.64 12.17
C SER A 60 -11.65 -8.39 11.29
N ARG A 61 -11.02 -8.49 10.11
CA ARG A 61 -11.13 -7.51 9.02
C ARG A 61 -12.56 -7.44 8.48
N THR A 62 -12.85 -6.40 7.70
CA THR A 62 -14.17 -6.21 7.07
C THR A 62 -14.51 -7.35 6.11
N ARG A 63 -15.44 -8.23 6.52
CA ARG A 63 -15.90 -9.38 5.73
C ARG A 63 -17.34 -9.77 6.07
N TYR A 64 -17.93 -10.63 5.24
CA TYR A 64 -19.29 -11.12 5.45
C TYR A 64 -19.47 -11.74 6.83
N GLU A 65 -18.54 -12.58 7.25
CA GLU A 65 -18.57 -13.28 8.52
C GLU A 65 -18.56 -12.30 9.70
N TRP A 66 -17.91 -11.14 9.58
CA TRP A 66 -17.97 -10.09 10.58
C TRP A 66 -19.42 -9.60 10.77
N THR A 67 -20.08 -9.25 9.66
CA THR A 67 -21.47 -8.75 9.68
C THR A 67 -22.46 -9.85 10.10
N LEU A 68 -22.27 -11.07 9.60
CA LEU A 68 -23.06 -12.24 9.96
C LEU A 68 -22.95 -12.54 11.46
N LEU A 69 -21.74 -12.58 12.01
CA LEU A 69 -21.48 -12.90 13.41
C LEU A 69 -21.98 -11.79 14.33
N ASP A 70 -21.90 -10.52 13.93
CA ASP A 70 -22.46 -9.40 14.67
C ASP A 70 -23.99 -9.51 14.80
N PHE A 71 -24.70 -9.76 13.68
CA PHE A 71 -26.14 -10.03 13.72
C PHE A 71 -26.50 -11.33 14.45
N ALA A 72 -25.62 -12.34 14.45
CA ALA A 72 -25.81 -13.59 15.16
C ALA A 72 -25.65 -13.43 16.69
N ILE A 73 -24.65 -12.65 17.14
CA ILE A 73 -24.44 -12.28 18.54
C ILE A 73 -25.68 -11.56 19.07
N TRP A 74 -26.18 -10.56 18.34
CA TRP A 74 -27.44 -9.88 18.72
C TRP A 74 -28.66 -10.80 18.67
N SER A 75 -28.72 -11.73 17.71
CA SER A 75 -29.83 -12.70 17.60
C SER A 75 -29.80 -13.77 18.69
N ALA A 76 -28.65 -14.04 19.30
CA ALA A 76 -28.49 -14.85 20.51
C ALA A 76 -28.82 -14.08 21.80
N GLY A 77 -29.09 -12.76 21.71
CA GLY A 77 -29.33 -11.89 22.85
C GLY A 77 -28.05 -11.42 23.56
N ALA A 78 -26.89 -11.62 22.95
CA ALA A 78 -25.58 -11.20 23.44
C ALA A 78 -25.15 -9.86 22.81
N ILE A 79 -24.03 -9.30 23.30
CA ILE A 79 -23.51 -7.98 22.95
C ILE A 79 -22.15 -8.13 22.27
N THR A 80 -22.00 -7.57 21.08
CA THR A 80 -20.73 -7.57 20.34
C THR A 80 -19.75 -6.56 20.92
N VAL A 81 -18.51 -7.00 21.17
CA VAL A 81 -17.37 -6.14 21.53
C VAL A 81 -16.40 -6.13 20.34
N PRO A 82 -16.38 -5.08 19.50
CA PRO A 82 -15.50 -5.04 18.35
C PRO A 82 -14.04 -4.83 18.77
N VAL A 83 -13.13 -5.60 18.20
CA VAL A 83 -11.68 -5.43 18.37
C VAL A 83 -11.06 -5.33 16.99
N TYR A 84 -10.21 -4.33 16.76
CA TYR A 84 -9.52 -4.23 15.48
C TYR A 84 -8.51 -5.36 15.35
N GLU A 85 -8.45 -5.94 14.16
CA GLU A 85 -7.53 -7.03 13.85
C GLU A 85 -6.04 -6.63 14.01
N THR A 86 -5.75 -5.32 13.86
CA THR A 86 -4.43 -4.70 14.03
C THR A 86 -4.13 -4.24 15.46
N SER A 87 -5.07 -4.40 16.41
CA SER A 87 -4.86 -3.95 17.78
C SER A 87 -3.65 -4.62 18.43
N SER A 88 -2.84 -3.84 19.14
CA SER A 88 -1.68 -4.36 19.87
C SER A 88 -2.12 -5.28 21.01
N ALA A 89 -1.20 -6.13 21.50
CA ALA A 89 -1.47 -7.01 22.63
C ALA A 89 -2.03 -6.25 23.85
N GLU A 90 -1.46 -5.09 24.20
CA GLU A 90 -1.93 -4.26 25.32
C GLU A 90 -3.36 -3.71 25.09
N GLN A 91 -3.70 -3.35 23.86
CA GLN A 91 -5.04 -2.89 23.50
C GLN A 91 -6.07 -4.04 23.54
N ILE A 92 -5.70 -5.22 23.02
CA ILE A 92 -6.54 -6.43 23.11
C ILE A 92 -6.80 -6.77 24.58
N GLN A 93 -5.76 -6.72 25.42
CA GLN A 93 -5.86 -6.98 26.86
C GLN A 93 -6.80 -5.98 27.55
N TRP A 94 -6.64 -4.69 27.28
CA TRP A 94 -7.46 -3.63 27.85
C TRP A 94 -8.94 -3.77 27.45
N ILE A 95 -9.23 -3.90 26.15
CA ILE A 95 -10.60 -3.95 25.61
C ILE A 95 -11.34 -5.19 26.11
N LEU A 96 -10.71 -6.37 26.10
CA LEU A 96 -11.35 -7.60 26.55
C LEU A 96 -11.44 -7.68 28.08
N GLY A 97 -10.47 -7.11 28.79
CA GLY A 97 -10.44 -7.04 30.26
C GLY A 97 -11.54 -6.14 30.82
N ASP A 98 -11.72 -4.94 30.27
CA ASP A 98 -12.73 -3.97 30.73
C ASP A 98 -14.16 -4.37 30.31
N SER A 99 -14.34 -4.85 29.07
CA SER A 99 -15.66 -5.27 28.58
C SER A 99 -16.21 -6.50 29.30
N GLY A 100 -15.34 -7.31 29.91
CA GLY A 100 -15.65 -8.60 30.53
C GLY A 100 -16.24 -9.61 29.53
N ALA A 101 -15.70 -9.62 28.30
CA ALA A 101 -16.09 -10.56 27.26
C ALA A 101 -15.83 -12.01 27.68
N VAL A 102 -16.84 -12.87 27.55
CA VAL A 102 -16.80 -14.27 27.99
C VAL A 102 -16.27 -15.20 26.89
N ALA A 103 -16.30 -14.75 25.63
CA ALA A 103 -15.75 -15.43 24.46
C ALA A 103 -15.24 -14.39 23.45
N ILE A 104 -14.37 -14.81 22.53
CA ILE A 104 -13.92 -13.99 21.40
C ILE A 104 -13.86 -14.84 20.13
N LEU A 105 -14.33 -14.25 19.03
CA LEU A 105 -14.26 -14.79 17.68
C LEU A 105 -13.15 -14.07 16.95
N VAL A 106 -12.19 -14.82 16.43
CA VAL A 106 -11.03 -14.28 15.70
C VAL A 106 -11.01 -14.81 14.27
N GLU A 107 -10.50 -14.01 13.35
CA GLU A 107 -10.43 -14.38 11.93
C GLU A 107 -9.35 -15.42 11.62
N SER A 108 -8.21 -15.33 12.30
CA SER A 108 -7.00 -16.08 11.96
C SER A 108 -6.28 -16.62 13.19
N ASP A 109 -5.41 -17.62 12.97
CA ASP A 109 -4.56 -18.17 14.02
C ASP A 109 -3.55 -17.15 14.57
N ALA A 110 -3.12 -16.17 13.75
CA ALA A 110 -2.29 -15.07 14.20
C ALA A 110 -3.03 -14.15 15.19
N HIS A 111 -4.30 -13.84 14.90
CA HIS A 111 -5.16 -13.12 15.84
C HIS A 111 -5.44 -13.95 17.10
N ALA A 112 -5.64 -15.26 16.96
CA ALA A 112 -5.75 -16.18 18.09
C ALA A 112 -4.48 -16.18 18.95
N ALA A 113 -3.30 -16.18 18.33
CA ALA A 113 -2.00 -16.11 19.02
C ALA A 113 -1.78 -14.77 19.73
N ALA A 114 -2.20 -13.65 19.14
CA ALA A 114 -2.17 -12.33 19.76
C ALA A 114 -3.12 -12.22 20.97
N VAL A 115 -4.29 -12.86 20.89
CA VAL A 115 -5.22 -12.96 22.03
C VAL A 115 -4.72 -13.95 23.08
N ALA A 116 -4.04 -15.03 22.68
CA ALA A 116 -3.46 -16.02 23.58
C ALA A 116 -2.23 -15.50 24.33
N SER A 117 -1.40 -14.66 23.69
CA SER A 117 -0.21 -14.04 24.30
C SER A 117 -0.57 -13.13 25.48
N VAL A 118 -1.81 -12.62 25.50
CA VAL A 118 -2.37 -11.84 26.61
C VAL A 118 -3.23 -12.67 27.58
N ARG A 119 -3.44 -13.97 27.30
CA ARG A 119 -4.18 -14.93 28.14
C ARG A 119 -3.31 -16.02 28.81
N GLY A 120 -2.00 -16.11 28.57
CA GLY A 120 -1.07 -16.97 29.34
C GLY A 120 0.29 -17.26 28.69
N THR A 121 1.31 -17.57 29.49
CA THR A 121 2.71 -17.79 29.08
C THR A 121 3.04 -19.23 28.68
N VAL A 122 4.01 -19.42 27.77
CA VAL A 122 4.71 -20.69 27.53
C VAL A 122 6.11 -20.60 28.12
N THR A 123 6.45 -21.57 28.97
CA THR A 123 7.83 -21.77 29.46
C THR A 123 8.43 -22.97 28.76
N LEU A 124 9.48 -22.73 27.98
CA LEU A 124 10.27 -23.82 27.41
C LEU A 124 11.13 -24.42 28.52
N PRO A 125 11.19 -25.75 28.68
CA PRO A 125 12.11 -26.39 29.62
C PRO A 125 13.56 -25.98 29.31
N ASP A 126 14.37 -25.78 30.35
CA ASP A 126 15.78 -25.43 30.17
C ASP A 126 16.50 -26.44 29.26
N GLY A 127 17.19 -25.88 28.28
CA GLY A 127 17.95 -26.64 27.30
C GLY A 127 17.12 -27.40 26.28
N VAL A 128 15.81 -27.15 26.11
CA VAL A 128 14.98 -27.86 25.11
C VAL A 128 15.56 -27.75 23.70
N LEU A 129 16.13 -26.60 23.33
CA LEU A 129 16.76 -26.39 22.02
C LEU A 129 18.09 -27.16 21.90
N ALA A 130 18.88 -27.24 22.98
CA ALA A 130 20.13 -28.00 23.01
C ALA A 130 19.88 -29.51 22.98
N LYS A 131 18.85 -29.98 23.71
CA LYS A 131 18.36 -31.36 23.67
C LYS A 131 17.81 -31.72 22.29
N GLY A 132 17.06 -30.79 21.67
CA GLY A 132 16.58 -30.93 20.30
C GLY A 132 17.72 -31.08 19.30
N ARG A 133 18.76 -30.24 19.40
CA ARG A 133 19.97 -30.35 18.55
C ARG A 133 20.73 -31.65 18.80
N ALA A 134 20.95 -32.04 20.05
CA ALA A 134 21.63 -33.29 20.38
C ALA A 134 20.86 -34.52 19.88
N LEU A 135 19.52 -34.49 19.96
CA LEU A 135 18.66 -35.56 19.46
C LEU A 135 18.67 -35.63 17.92
N VAL A 136 18.71 -34.46 17.25
CA VAL A 136 18.97 -34.38 15.81
C VAL A 136 20.35 -34.96 15.52
N GLU A 137 21.44 -34.46 16.10
CA GLU A 137 22.81 -34.96 15.89
C GLU A 137 22.97 -36.47 16.15
N GLU A 138 22.27 -37.03 17.14
CA GLU A 138 22.27 -38.46 17.47
C GLU A 138 21.59 -39.32 16.39
N HIS A 139 20.57 -38.79 15.71
CA HIS A 139 19.72 -39.54 14.77
C HIS A 139 19.84 -39.04 13.32
N GLU A 140 20.57 -37.95 13.08
CA GLU A 140 20.77 -37.34 11.78
C GLU A 140 21.74 -38.21 10.99
N GLY A 141 21.16 -39.05 10.13
CA GLY A 141 21.87 -40.14 9.44
C GLY A 141 21.19 -41.50 9.57
N GLY A 142 20.03 -41.57 10.26
CA GLY A 142 19.18 -42.76 10.30
C GLY A 142 18.98 -43.38 8.93
N ALA A 143 19.15 -44.70 8.85
CA ALA A 143 19.19 -45.44 7.59
C ALA A 143 17.88 -45.25 6.79
N VAL A 144 17.97 -44.64 5.61
CA VAL A 144 16.91 -44.75 4.61
C VAL A 144 16.88 -46.22 4.16
N PRO A 145 15.70 -46.88 4.14
CA PRO A 145 15.58 -48.25 3.64
C PRO A 145 16.27 -48.36 2.27
N ALA A 146 17.04 -49.43 2.05
CA ALA A 146 17.78 -49.59 0.79
C ALA A 146 16.81 -49.54 -0.42
N PRO A 147 17.20 -48.89 -1.52
CA PRO A 147 16.38 -48.84 -2.72
C PRO A 147 16.13 -50.26 -3.27
N ARG A 148 15.01 -50.44 -3.97
CA ARG A 148 14.70 -51.67 -4.70
C ARG A 148 15.76 -51.89 -5.78
N ARG A 149 16.05 -53.17 -6.11
CA ARG A 149 17.08 -53.54 -7.11
C ARG A 149 16.72 -53.11 -8.55
N GLU A 150 15.45 -52.87 -8.82
CA GLU A 150 14.92 -52.37 -10.09
C GLU A 150 14.08 -51.12 -9.81
N HIS A 151 14.21 -50.08 -10.65
CA HIS A 151 13.41 -48.86 -10.54
C HIS A 151 11.98 -49.14 -11.00
N GLY A 152 11.01 -48.60 -10.26
CA GLY A 152 9.61 -48.72 -10.62
C GLY A 152 9.30 -48.08 -11.98
N GLU A 153 8.32 -48.64 -12.68
CA GLU A 153 7.78 -48.06 -13.92
C GLU A 153 7.14 -46.70 -13.61
N THR A 154 7.46 -45.67 -14.40
CA THR A 154 6.80 -44.36 -14.32
C THR A 154 5.76 -44.23 -15.43
N VAL A 155 4.52 -43.89 -15.06
CA VAL A 155 3.38 -43.79 -15.98
C VAL A 155 2.75 -42.41 -15.85
N ASP A 156 2.68 -41.66 -16.94
CA ASP A 156 1.98 -40.37 -16.98
C ASP A 156 0.48 -40.57 -17.29
N VAL A 157 -0.39 -40.07 -16.41
CA VAL A 157 -1.84 -40.03 -16.65
C VAL A 157 -2.18 -38.68 -17.28
N THR A 158 -2.44 -38.71 -18.59
CA THR A 158 -2.74 -37.52 -19.37
C THR A 158 -4.24 -37.34 -19.59
N GLY A 159 -4.65 -36.11 -19.94
CA GLY A 159 -6.03 -35.81 -20.26
C GLY A 159 -6.98 -36.00 -19.08
N LEU A 160 -6.57 -35.63 -17.87
CA LEU A 160 -7.52 -35.46 -16.77
C LEU A 160 -8.36 -34.22 -17.10
N ASP A 161 -9.67 -34.42 -17.33
CA ASP A 161 -10.62 -33.33 -17.61
C ASP A 161 -10.91 -32.58 -16.31
N TRP A 162 -9.89 -31.90 -15.78
CA TRP A 162 -10.04 -31.05 -14.62
C TRP A 162 -11.07 -29.96 -14.96
N PRO A 163 -12.12 -29.79 -14.14
CA PRO A 163 -13.21 -28.89 -14.47
C PRO A 163 -12.71 -27.46 -14.67
N ALA A 164 -13.09 -26.86 -15.79
CA ALA A 164 -12.64 -25.53 -16.19
C ALA A 164 -12.97 -24.48 -15.11
N GLY A 165 -12.00 -23.62 -14.80
CA GLY A 165 -12.15 -22.55 -13.80
C GLY A 165 -12.10 -23.00 -12.35
N VAL A 166 -11.95 -24.30 -12.07
CA VAL A 166 -11.73 -24.82 -10.71
C VAL A 166 -10.24 -24.69 -10.36
N PRO A 167 -9.87 -24.02 -9.25
CA PRO A 167 -8.49 -23.95 -8.80
C PRO A 167 -7.87 -25.33 -8.59
N ASP A 168 -6.59 -25.48 -8.92
CA ASP A 168 -5.75 -26.65 -8.66
C ASP A 168 -5.47 -26.87 -7.16
N GLY A 169 -5.43 -25.79 -6.37
CA GLY A 169 -5.10 -25.82 -4.95
C GLY A 169 -6.10 -25.11 -4.03
N GLY A 170 -6.22 -25.60 -2.79
CA GLY A 170 -7.07 -25.02 -1.74
C GLY A 170 -6.54 -23.72 -1.13
N ARG A 171 -5.32 -23.30 -1.50
CA ARG A 171 -4.57 -22.19 -0.91
C ARG A 171 -5.27 -20.83 -0.97
N HIS A 172 -6.16 -20.63 -1.94
CA HIS A 172 -6.95 -19.41 -2.10
C HIS A 172 -8.46 -19.62 -1.83
N GLY A 173 -8.82 -20.80 -1.31
CA GLY A 173 -10.19 -21.21 -1.04
C GLY A 173 -10.95 -21.68 -2.28
N PHE A 174 -11.82 -22.67 -2.09
CA PHE A 174 -12.79 -23.10 -3.10
C PHE A 174 -14.12 -22.37 -2.86
N THR A 175 -14.72 -21.83 -3.92
CA THR A 175 -16.12 -21.36 -3.87
C THR A 175 -17.03 -22.59 -3.72
N PRO A 176 -18.29 -22.44 -3.30
CA PRO A 176 -19.27 -23.52 -3.36
C PRO A 176 -19.44 -24.08 -4.78
N ALA A 177 -19.31 -23.23 -5.81
CA ALA A 177 -19.35 -23.65 -7.22
C ALA A 177 -18.10 -24.44 -7.63
N HIS A 178 -16.90 -24.04 -7.19
CA HIS A 178 -15.66 -24.78 -7.39
C HIS A 178 -15.74 -26.14 -6.71
N ARG A 179 -16.28 -26.18 -5.48
CA ARG A 179 -16.48 -27.43 -4.73
C ARG A 179 -17.47 -28.34 -5.44
N ALA A 180 -18.63 -27.83 -5.87
CA ALA A 180 -19.62 -28.63 -6.59
C ALA A 180 -19.10 -29.16 -7.93
N ALA A 181 -18.37 -28.33 -8.68
CA ALA A 181 -17.76 -28.72 -9.95
C ALA A 181 -16.65 -29.77 -9.75
N LEU A 182 -15.80 -29.58 -8.74
CA LEU A 182 -14.78 -30.57 -8.36
C LEU A 182 -15.43 -31.87 -7.91
N ASP A 183 -16.38 -31.83 -6.98
CA ASP A 183 -17.07 -33.00 -6.43
C ASP A 183 -17.78 -33.80 -7.55
N ALA A 184 -18.34 -33.12 -8.55
CA ALA A 184 -18.93 -33.75 -9.73
C ALA A 184 -17.87 -34.40 -10.66
N ALA A 185 -16.68 -33.82 -10.77
CA ALA A 185 -15.61 -34.32 -11.64
C ALA A 185 -14.78 -35.44 -10.99
N LEU A 186 -14.62 -35.43 -9.67
CA LEU A 186 -13.75 -36.34 -8.91
C LEU A 186 -13.97 -37.82 -9.23
N PRO A 187 -15.20 -38.36 -9.32
CA PRO A 187 -15.41 -39.77 -9.70
C PRO A 187 -14.83 -40.12 -11.06
N ALA A 188 -14.96 -39.22 -12.05
CA ALA A 188 -14.42 -39.42 -13.38
C ALA A 188 -12.89 -39.29 -13.43
N LEU A 189 -12.31 -38.39 -12.63
CA LEU A 189 -10.86 -38.24 -12.48
C LEU A 189 -10.26 -39.47 -11.79
N ALA A 190 -10.86 -39.93 -10.69
CA ALA A 190 -10.46 -41.14 -9.99
C ALA A 190 -10.55 -42.38 -10.89
N ALA A 191 -11.62 -42.50 -11.71
CA ALA A 191 -11.77 -43.59 -12.67
C ALA A 191 -10.67 -43.62 -13.76
N ARG A 192 -10.01 -42.49 -14.06
CA ARG A 192 -8.84 -42.46 -14.96
C ARG A 192 -7.55 -42.87 -14.28
N ILE A 193 -7.42 -42.64 -12.97
CA ILE A 193 -6.24 -43.01 -12.19
C ILE A 193 -6.28 -44.48 -11.76
N ALA A 194 -7.47 -44.98 -11.39
CA ALA A 194 -7.67 -46.32 -10.83
C ALA A 194 -7.06 -47.49 -11.64
N PRO A 195 -7.09 -47.51 -12.99
CA PRO A 195 -6.48 -48.60 -13.77
C PRO A 195 -4.96 -48.72 -13.63
N HIS A 196 -4.29 -47.66 -13.16
CA HIS A 196 -2.85 -47.61 -13.00
C HIS A 196 -2.39 -48.02 -11.58
N LEU A 197 -3.33 -48.17 -10.65
CA LEU A 197 -3.04 -48.52 -9.26
C LEU A 197 -2.86 -50.02 -9.09
N THR A 198 -1.85 -50.41 -8.31
CA THR A 198 -1.65 -51.81 -7.90
C THR A 198 -1.35 -51.84 -6.41
N GLY A 199 -2.04 -52.70 -5.66
CA GLY A 199 -1.78 -52.90 -4.24
C GLY A 199 -1.99 -51.63 -3.41
N ARG A 200 -1.17 -51.46 -2.36
CA ARG A 200 -1.27 -50.32 -1.45
C ARG A 200 -0.71 -49.06 -2.12
N THR A 201 -1.50 -47.99 -2.15
CA THR A 201 -1.19 -46.77 -2.90
C THR A 201 -0.94 -45.59 -1.97
N LEU A 202 0.06 -44.76 -2.29
CA LEU A 202 0.23 -43.43 -1.70
C LEU A 202 -0.11 -42.37 -2.74
N VAL A 203 -1.05 -41.48 -2.44
CA VAL A 203 -1.22 -40.22 -3.19
C VAL A 203 -0.35 -39.16 -2.51
N LEU A 204 0.68 -38.72 -3.22
CA LEU A 204 1.67 -37.75 -2.77
C LEU A 204 1.43 -36.41 -3.48
N GLY A 205 0.93 -35.43 -2.74
CA GLY A 205 0.86 -34.03 -3.20
C GLY A 205 2.23 -33.35 -3.21
N ASN A 206 2.29 -32.17 -3.82
CA ASN A 206 3.51 -31.37 -3.89
C ASN A 206 3.41 -30.10 -3.05
N GLU A 207 4.12 -30.05 -1.93
CA GLU A 207 4.17 -28.92 -0.99
C GLU A 207 2.77 -28.41 -0.63
N GLU A 208 2.45 -27.19 -1.05
CA GLU A 208 1.18 -26.49 -0.78
C GLU A 208 0.01 -27.04 -1.64
N LEU A 209 0.28 -27.86 -2.67
CA LEU A 209 -0.71 -28.59 -3.46
C LEU A 209 -1.21 -29.81 -2.68
N MET A 210 -1.95 -29.56 -1.61
CA MET A 210 -2.42 -30.63 -0.70
C MET A 210 -3.87 -31.04 -0.96
N TYR A 211 -4.72 -30.07 -1.30
CA TYR A 211 -6.16 -30.27 -1.29
C TYR A 211 -6.65 -31.15 -2.45
N ALA A 212 -6.27 -30.87 -3.69
CA ALA A 212 -6.69 -31.69 -4.83
C ALA A 212 -6.19 -33.15 -4.75
N PRO A 213 -4.92 -33.41 -4.38
CA PRO A 213 -4.44 -34.78 -4.18
C PRO A 213 -5.17 -35.50 -3.04
N LEU A 214 -5.46 -34.82 -1.92
CA LEU A 214 -6.28 -35.39 -0.84
C LEU A 214 -7.67 -35.80 -1.34
N ARG A 215 -8.34 -34.93 -2.13
CA ARG A 215 -9.66 -35.24 -2.68
C ARG A 215 -9.63 -36.42 -3.65
N LEU A 216 -8.60 -36.52 -4.48
CA LEU A 216 -8.38 -37.69 -5.35
C LEU A 216 -8.15 -38.95 -4.52
N ALA A 217 -7.33 -38.87 -3.46
CA ALA A 217 -7.05 -39.98 -2.55
C ALA A 217 -8.33 -40.49 -1.88
N THR A 218 -9.14 -39.60 -1.30
CA THR A 218 -10.43 -39.96 -0.69
C THR A 218 -11.39 -40.60 -1.70
N THR A 219 -11.46 -40.07 -2.93
CA THR A 219 -12.36 -40.61 -3.96
C THR A 219 -11.91 -42.01 -4.43
N LEU A 220 -10.59 -42.24 -4.53
CA LEU A 220 -10.03 -43.55 -4.85
C LEU A 220 -10.26 -44.56 -3.72
N GLU A 221 -10.14 -44.13 -2.47
CA GLU A 221 -10.46 -44.94 -1.28
C GLU A 221 -11.95 -45.32 -1.25
N GLU A 222 -12.85 -44.36 -1.49
CA GLU A 222 -14.31 -44.60 -1.63
C GLU A 222 -14.64 -45.58 -2.77
N SER A 223 -13.78 -45.65 -3.79
CA SER A 223 -13.90 -46.59 -4.91
C SER A 223 -13.30 -47.98 -4.61
N GLY A 224 -12.78 -48.20 -3.39
CA GLY A 224 -12.29 -49.49 -2.90
C GLY A 224 -10.78 -49.71 -3.00
N ALA A 225 -9.98 -48.68 -3.32
CA ALA A 225 -8.52 -48.78 -3.31
C ALA A 225 -7.95 -48.59 -1.89
N ASP A 226 -6.87 -49.30 -1.55
CA ASP A 226 -6.09 -49.07 -0.31
C ASP A 226 -5.17 -47.86 -0.52
N VAL A 227 -5.62 -46.69 -0.07
CA VAL A 227 -4.96 -45.40 -0.34
C VAL A 227 -4.55 -44.71 0.94
N ALA A 228 -3.29 -44.32 1.02
CA ALA A 228 -2.79 -43.33 1.95
C ALA A 228 -2.58 -41.98 1.24
N TYR A 229 -2.59 -40.90 2.00
CA TYR A 229 -2.32 -39.56 1.50
C TYR A 229 -1.16 -38.91 2.27
N SER A 230 -0.29 -38.21 1.55
CA SER A 230 0.78 -37.38 2.12
C SER A 230 1.13 -36.25 1.15
N THR A 231 2.04 -35.35 1.56
CA THR A 231 2.59 -34.30 0.70
C THR A 231 4.11 -34.20 0.90
N THR A 232 4.79 -33.63 -0.07
CA THR A 232 6.18 -33.16 0.10
C THR A 232 6.21 -31.88 0.94
N THR A 233 7.36 -31.52 1.50
CA THR A 233 7.50 -30.28 2.30
C THR A 233 8.92 -29.73 2.26
N ARG A 234 9.05 -28.43 2.57
CA ARG A 234 10.31 -27.73 2.84
C ARG A 234 10.81 -27.88 4.29
N SER A 235 9.97 -28.37 5.20
CA SER A 235 10.32 -28.48 6.62
C SER A 235 11.21 -29.69 6.90
N PRO A 236 12.46 -29.52 7.42
CA PRO A 236 13.37 -30.62 7.68
C PRO A 236 13.06 -31.32 9.01
N VAL A 237 11.99 -32.11 9.04
CA VAL A 237 11.66 -32.97 10.18
C VAL A 237 12.70 -34.09 10.30
N LEU A 238 13.14 -34.35 11.54
CA LEU A 238 14.01 -35.48 11.87
C LEU A 238 13.26 -36.79 11.60
N ALA A 239 13.89 -37.74 10.92
CA ALA A 239 13.34 -39.07 10.74
C ALA A 239 14.03 -40.05 11.69
N VAL A 240 13.24 -40.77 12.49
CA VAL A 240 13.74 -41.75 13.46
C VAL A 240 12.97 -43.05 13.25
N ASP A 241 13.66 -44.13 12.90
CA ASP A 241 13.04 -45.45 12.70
C ASP A 241 12.69 -46.12 14.04
N ASP A 242 11.80 -45.47 14.78
CA ASP A 242 11.24 -45.93 16.04
C ASP A 242 9.73 -46.14 15.88
N PRO A 243 9.16 -47.30 16.28
CA PRO A 243 7.73 -47.57 16.16
C PRO A 243 6.80 -46.58 16.90
N GLY A 244 7.31 -45.87 17.92
CA GLY A 244 6.60 -44.84 18.66
C GLY A 244 6.74 -43.43 18.07
N TYR A 245 7.51 -43.26 17.00
CA TYR A 245 7.72 -41.97 16.33
C TYR A 245 7.02 -41.91 14.97
N ALA A 246 6.36 -40.79 14.68
CA ALA A 246 5.49 -40.67 13.52
C ALA A 246 6.24 -40.57 12.18
N ILE A 247 7.46 -40.01 12.18
CA ILE A 247 8.26 -39.79 10.97
C ILE A 247 9.47 -40.72 10.99
N ARG A 248 9.33 -41.89 10.34
CA ARG A 248 10.30 -42.97 10.42
C ARG A 248 11.33 -42.94 9.30
N THR A 249 10.96 -42.42 8.13
CA THR A 249 11.87 -42.30 7.00
C THR A 249 11.70 -40.95 6.30
N ARG A 250 12.76 -40.48 5.63
CA ARG A 250 12.75 -39.27 4.80
C ARG A 250 13.45 -39.52 3.46
N LEU A 251 12.84 -39.06 2.38
CA LEU A 251 13.49 -38.88 1.09
C LEU A 251 13.86 -37.41 0.93
N VAL A 252 15.05 -37.14 0.43
CA VAL A 252 15.56 -35.78 0.17
C VAL A 252 15.79 -35.63 -1.33
N PHE A 253 15.27 -34.56 -1.90
CA PHE A 253 15.40 -34.22 -3.31
C PHE A 253 15.49 -32.69 -3.46
N PRO A 254 16.14 -32.17 -4.51
CA PRO A 254 16.16 -30.74 -4.74
C PRO A 254 14.77 -30.23 -5.11
N ALA A 255 14.49 -28.97 -4.79
CA ALA A 255 13.37 -28.23 -5.36
C ALA A 255 13.39 -28.39 -6.89
N HIS A 256 12.23 -28.62 -7.46
CA HIS A 256 12.03 -28.92 -8.88
C HIS A 256 11.21 -27.84 -9.57
N ASP A 257 10.60 -26.95 -8.79
CA ASP A 257 9.96 -25.70 -9.18
C ASP A 257 10.89 -24.50 -8.90
N ASP A 258 10.40 -23.28 -9.14
CA ASP A 258 11.08 -22.02 -8.81
C ASP A 258 10.41 -21.35 -7.58
N PRO A 259 10.67 -21.86 -6.37
CA PRO A 259 9.96 -21.44 -5.17
C PRO A 259 10.48 -20.09 -4.65
N ALA A 260 9.60 -19.32 -3.99
CA ALA A 260 9.94 -17.99 -3.47
C ALA A 260 11.03 -17.98 -2.37
N ASP A 261 11.30 -19.13 -1.73
CA ASP A 261 12.36 -19.31 -0.75
C ASP A 261 13.71 -19.72 -1.37
N GLY A 262 13.79 -19.76 -2.71
CA GLY A 262 14.99 -20.09 -3.47
C GLY A 262 15.25 -21.61 -3.58
N PRO A 263 16.31 -22.01 -4.30
CA PRO A 263 16.64 -23.42 -4.46
C PRO A 263 16.98 -24.05 -3.09
N GLY A 264 16.49 -25.26 -2.84
CA GLY A 264 16.75 -25.94 -1.57
C GLY A 264 16.26 -27.38 -1.56
N ASP A 265 16.57 -28.09 -0.49
CA ASP A 265 16.10 -29.46 -0.28
C ASP A 265 14.59 -29.49 0.01
N ARG A 266 13.95 -30.56 -0.46
CA ARG A 266 12.57 -30.92 -0.22
C ARG A 266 12.51 -32.35 0.31
N TYR A 267 11.47 -32.60 1.10
CA TYR A 267 11.34 -33.82 1.88
C TYR A 267 10.03 -34.54 1.59
N ALA A 268 10.09 -35.86 1.45
CA ALA A 268 8.92 -36.73 1.48
C ALA A 268 9.09 -37.78 2.59
N TYR A 269 8.13 -37.83 3.51
CA TYR A 269 8.23 -38.67 4.71
C TYR A 269 7.47 -39.98 4.59
N ASN A 270 8.00 -41.04 5.20
CA ASN A 270 7.39 -42.37 5.27
C ASN A 270 7.07 -43.02 3.91
N VAL A 271 7.63 -42.50 2.82
CA VAL A 271 7.52 -43.10 1.48
C VAL A 271 8.40 -44.35 1.41
N ALA A 272 9.69 -44.19 1.73
CA ALA A 272 10.60 -45.33 1.85
C ALA A 272 10.18 -46.21 3.03
N GLY A 273 10.03 -47.52 2.80
CA GLY A 273 9.59 -48.45 3.85
C GLY A 273 8.09 -48.37 4.19
N GLY A 274 7.31 -47.50 3.54
CA GLY A 274 5.85 -47.39 3.74
C GLY A 274 5.03 -48.56 3.19
N GLY A 275 5.66 -49.46 2.42
CA GLY A 275 5.00 -50.62 1.84
C GLY A 275 4.06 -50.27 0.68
N PHE A 276 4.31 -49.17 -0.02
CA PHE A 276 3.51 -48.73 -1.16
C PHE A 276 3.95 -49.43 -2.45
N ASP A 277 3.00 -50.11 -3.08
CA ASP A 277 3.17 -50.75 -4.38
C ASP A 277 3.04 -49.71 -5.51
N THR A 278 2.22 -48.68 -5.32
CA THR A 278 2.08 -47.52 -6.22
C THR A 278 2.21 -46.20 -5.47
N VAL A 279 2.94 -45.23 -6.03
CA VAL A 279 2.90 -43.83 -5.57
C VAL A 279 2.38 -42.95 -6.69
N VAL A 280 1.24 -42.30 -6.46
CA VAL A 280 0.65 -41.30 -7.34
C VAL A 280 1.21 -39.94 -6.95
N VAL A 281 2.13 -39.40 -7.75
CA VAL A 281 2.68 -38.06 -7.55
C VAL A 281 1.80 -37.07 -8.28
N VAL A 282 1.19 -36.15 -7.53
CA VAL A 282 0.28 -35.14 -8.06
C VAL A 282 0.96 -33.77 -8.01
N VAL A 283 1.22 -33.21 -9.18
CA VAL A 283 1.79 -31.87 -9.37
C VAL A 283 0.82 -31.01 -10.18
N ASP A 284 1.02 -29.70 -10.17
CA ASP A 284 0.38 -28.81 -11.13
C ASP A 284 1.29 -28.61 -12.36
N SER A 285 0.78 -27.98 -13.42
CA SER A 285 1.53 -27.78 -14.68
C SER A 285 2.76 -26.89 -14.54
N ALA A 286 2.86 -26.06 -13.50
CA ALA A 286 4.04 -25.27 -13.18
C ALA A 286 5.08 -26.11 -12.43
N GLY A 287 4.63 -27.08 -11.63
CA GLY A 287 5.47 -28.11 -10.99
C GLY A 287 5.92 -29.25 -11.91
N ASP A 288 5.29 -29.45 -13.08
CA ASP A 288 5.73 -30.44 -14.09
C ASP A 288 6.93 -29.92 -14.90
N THR A 289 8.09 -29.85 -14.24
CA THR A 289 9.33 -29.35 -14.84
C THR A 289 10.26 -30.48 -15.27
N PRO A 290 11.28 -30.22 -16.11
CA PRO A 290 12.34 -31.19 -16.37
C PRO A 290 13.08 -31.64 -15.10
N ALA A 291 13.19 -30.78 -14.07
CA ALA A 291 13.86 -31.09 -12.82
C ALA A 291 13.09 -32.12 -11.97
N LEU A 292 11.77 -32.19 -12.09
CA LEU A 292 10.92 -33.21 -11.46
C LEU A 292 11.38 -34.63 -11.84
N ARG A 293 11.77 -34.79 -13.11
CA ARG A 293 12.14 -36.06 -13.78
C ARG A 293 13.65 -36.27 -13.86
N ALA A 294 14.45 -35.30 -13.42
CA ALA A 294 15.90 -35.39 -13.49
C ALA A 294 16.44 -36.47 -12.51
N PRO A 295 17.61 -37.06 -12.80
CA PRO A 295 18.29 -37.93 -11.83
C PRO A 295 18.47 -37.23 -10.47
N GLY A 296 18.06 -37.89 -9.39
CA GLY A 296 18.06 -37.33 -8.04
C GLY A 296 16.86 -36.44 -7.69
N GLY A 297 16.00 -36.12 -8.67
CA GLY A 297 14.72 -35.41 -8.48
C GLY A 297 13.64 -36.28 -7.85
N LEU A 298 12.46 -35.69 -7.59
CA LEU A 298 11.39 -36.35 -6.82
C LEU A 298 10.99 -37.72 -7.41
N LEU A 299 10.74 -37.80 -8.72
CA LEU A 299 10.25 -39.05 -9.33
C LEU A 299 11.30 -40.16 -9.27
N ASP A 300 12.57 -39.82 -9.48
CA ASP A 300 13.69 -40.76 -9.37
C ASP A 300 13.83 -41.28 -7.92
N ARG A 301 13.72 -40.38 -6.92
CA ARG A 301 13.76 -40.76 -5.50
C ARG A 301 12.59 -41.65 -5.10
N VAL A 302 11.38 -41.38 -5.60
CA VAL A 302 10.20 -42.20 -5.29
C VAL A 302 10.27 -43.56 -6.00
N ALA A 303 10.64 -43.59 -7.28
CA ALA A 303 10.75 -44.80 -8.10
C ALA A 303 11.75 -45.82 -7.53
N ALA A 304 12.76 -45.36 -6.79
CA ALA A 304 13.71 -46.22 -6.10
C ALA A 304 13.08 -47.03 -4.94
N HIS A 305 11.90 -46.65 -4.45
CA HIS A 305 11.24 -47.27 -3.28
C HIS A 305 9.83 -47.81 -3.56
N THR A 306 9.27 -47.58 -4.74
CA THR A 306 7.97 -48.12 -5.15
C THR A 306 8.06 -48.92 -6.45
N ALA A 307 7.09 -49.79 -6.72
CA ALA A 307 7.09 -50.62 -7.94
C ALA A 307 6.54 -49.84 -9.14
N ARG A 308 5.70 -48.83 -8.87
CA ARG A 308 5.13 -47.96 -9.90
C ARG A 308 4.95 -46.54 -9.39
N VAL A 309 5.36 -45.58 -10.20
CA VAL A 309 5.09 -44.15 -10.00
C VAL A 309 4.07 -43.71 -11.04
N VAL A 310 2.96 -43.14 -10.59
CA VAL A 310 1.93 -42.59 -11.47
C VAL A 310 2.01 -41.07 -11.36
N VAL A 311 2.27 -40.38 -12.46
CA VAL A 311 2.36 -38.91 -12.46
C VAL A 311 1.03 -38.34 -12.93
N VAL A 312 0.46 -37.48 -12.10
CA VAL A 312 -0.78 -36.76 -12.38
C VAL A 312 -0.47 -35.27 -12.40
N VAL A 313 -0.67 -34.65 -13.56
CA VAL A 313 -0.47 -33.20 -13.74
C VAL A 313 -1.82 -32.52 -13.79
N LEU A 314 -2.08 -31.66 -12.83
CA LEU A 314 -3.25 -30.78 -12.81
C LEU A 314 -2.92 -29.47 -13.54
N PRO A 315 -3.86 -28.84 -14.25
CA PRO A 315 -3.59 -27.54 -14.85
C PRO A 315 -3.38 -26.51 -13.74
N SER A 316 -2.28 -25.75 -13.79
CA SER A 316 -2.03 -24.71 -12.81
C SER A 316 -3.11 -23.65 -12.91
N TYR A 317 -3.70 -23.29 -11.78
CA TYR A 317 -4.69 -22.23 -11.77
C TYR A 317 -3.97 -20.88 -11.82
N VAL A 318 -3.87 -20.35 -13.04
CA VAL A 318 -3.66 -18.93 -13.26
C VAL A 318 -5.04 -18.30 -13.14
N PRO A 319 -5.33 -17.48 -12.11
CA PRO A 319 -6.54 -16.69 -12.12
C PRO A 319 -6.58 -15.98 -13.46
N ALA A 320 -7.65 -16.17 -14.24
CA ALA A 320 -7.86 -15.29 -15.37
C ALA A 320 -7.79 -13.89 -14.77
N CYS A 321 -6.76 -13.11 -15.13
CA CYS A 321 -6.89 -11.66 -15.06
C CYS A 321 -8.23 -11.43 -15.73
N ALA A 322 -9.20 -10.93 -14.97
CA ALA A 322 -10.51 -10.72 -15.53
C ALA A 322 -10.31 -9.73 -16.68
N SER A 323 -10.21 -10.24 -17.91
CA SER A 323 -10.96 -9.63 -18.98
C SER A 323 -12.39 -9.70 -18.48
N VAL A 324 -12.77 -8.64 -17.78
CA VAL A 324 -14.14 -8.36 -17.45
C VAL A 324 -14.87 -8.49 -18.79
N PRO A 325 -15.85 -9.40 -18.93
CA PRO A 325 -16.63 -9.46 -20.16
C PRO A 325 -17.18 -8.05 -20.33
N GLU A 326 -16.87 -7.37 -21.44
CA GLU A 326 -17.24 -5.97 -21.76
C GLU A 326 -18.45 -5.51 -20.93
N ARG A 327 -18.17 -5.11 -19.69
CA ARG A 327 -19.04 -4.20 -18.98
C ARG A 327 -18.70 -2.90 -19.68
N PRO A 328 -19.70 -2.13 -20.15
CA PRO A 328 -19.40 -0.77 -20.56
C PRO A 328 -18.53 -0.18 -19.45
N ALA A 329 -17.32 0.27 -19.80
CA ALA A 329 -16.33 0.75 -18.84
C ALA A 329 -17.09 1.57 -17.79
N MET A 330 -17.04 1.15 -16.52
CA MET A 330 -17.57 2.06 -15.51
C MET A 330 -16.81 3.36 -15.70
N PRO A 331 -17.50 4.49 -15.88
CA PRO A 331 -16.81 5.74 -16.15
C PRO A 331 -15.82 5.98 -15.00
N LEU A 332 -14.57 6.28 -15.35
CA LEU A 332 -13.60 6.74 -14.36
C LEU A 332 -14.21 7.93 -13.60
N PRO A 333 -13.87 8.13 -12.32
CA PRO A 333 -14.46 9.22 -11.54
C PRO A 333 -14.25 10.57 -12.23
N GLU A 334 -15.27 11.42 -12.19
CA GLU A 334 -15.16 12.78 -12.75
C GLU A 334 -14.38 13.70 -11.80
N PRO A 335 -13.58 14.65 -12.32
CA PRO A 335 -12.85 15.58 -11.48
C PRO A 335 -13.78 16.47 -10.65
N LEU A 336 -13.51 16.59 -9.36
CA LEU A 336 -14.23 17.51 -8.47
C LEU A 336 -13.87 18.97 -8.78
N ARG A 337 -14.77 19.90 -8.44
CA ARG A 337 -14.68 21.32 -8.80
C ARG A 337 -15.11 22.23 -7.65
N GLY A 338 -14.61 23.46 -7.62
CA GLY A 338 -15.16 24.50 -6.74
C GLY A 338 -16.53 25.01 -7.21
N PRO A 339 -17.33 25.63 -6.34
CA PRO A 339 -17.10 25.84 -4.91
C PRO A 339 -17.41 24.60 -4.05
N ALA A 340 -17.88 23.51 -4.66
CA ALA A 340 -18.34 22.32 -3.93
C ALA A 340 -17.20 21.61 -3.18
N PHE A 341 -16.03 21.52 -3.79
CA PHE A 341 -14.86 20.82 -3.24
C PHE A 341 -13.61 21.70 -3.07
N SER A 342 -13.62 22.96 -3.48
CA SER A 342 -12.46 23.86 -3.32
C SER A 342 -12.91 25.31 -3.40
N SER A 343 -12.11 26.24 -2.88
CA SER A 343 -12.35 27.68 -3.03
C SER A 343 -11.88 28.26 -4.37
N TYR A 344 -11.10 27.54 -5.18
CA TYR A 344 -10.81 27.96 -6.55
C TYR A 344 -12.05 27.89 -7.44
N ALA A 345 -12.11 28.71 -8.49
CA ALA A 345 -13.24 28.69 -9.42
C ALA A 345 -13.31 27.35 -10.19
N PRO A 346 -14.52 26.88 -10.56
CA PRO A 346 -14.70 25.58 -11.23
C PRO A 346 -13.90 25.42 -12.52
N ASP A 347 -13.63 26.49 -13.24
CA ASP A 347 -12.89 26.51 -14.51
C ASP A 347 -11.37 26.68 -14.34
N GLU A 348 -10.89 26.84 -13.11
CA GLU A 348 -9.45 27.01 -12.81
C GLU A 348 -8.74 25.69 -12.54
N VAL A 349 -9.38 24.74 -11.85
CA VAL A 349 -8.77 23.46 -11.44
C VAL A 349 -9.80 22.33 -11.45
N GLY A 350 -9.40 21.19 -12.01
CA GLY A 350 -10.10 19.91 -11.83
C GLY A 350 -9.40 19.02 -10.84
N TRP A 351 -10.05 18.67 -9.75
CA TRP A 351 -9.44 17.84 -8.73
C TRP A 351 -9.65 16.36 -9.07
N LEU A 352 -8.58 15.70 -9.50
CA LEU A 352 -8.54 14.24 -9.66
C LEU A 352 -8.28 13.62 -8.28
N LEU A 353 -9.22 13.87 -7.38
CA LEU A 353 -9.23 13.47 -5.98
C LEU A 353 -10.64 13.03 -5.58
N GLN A 354 -10.75 12.17 -4.58
CA GLN A 354 -12.01 11.81 -3.94
C GLN A 354 -12.31 12.75 -2.76
N ASP A 355 -13.58 13.13 -2.57
CA ASP A 355 -14.01 13.94 -1.42
C ASP A 355 -14.13 13.08 -0.16
N LEU A 356 -13.26 13.34 0.82
CA LEU A 356 -13.27 12.71 2.15
C LEU A 356 -13.66 13.70 3.25
N SER A 357 -14.27 14.85 2.91
CA SER A 357 -14.55 15.94 3.87
C SER A 357 -15.39 15.49 5.07
N ASP A 358 -16.29 14.52 4.88
CA ASP A 358 -17.15 13.99 5.93
C ASP A 358 -16.50 12.87 6.76
N VAL A 359 -15.27 12.46 6.43
CA VAL A 359 -14.54 11.40 7.13
C VAL A 359 -13.64 11.99 8.21
N SER A 360 -13.70 11.47 9.43
CA SER A 360 -12.77 11.86 10.51
C SER A 360 -11.37 11.31 10.22
N LEU A 361 -10.44 12.19 9.83
CA LEU A 361 -9.07 11.81 9.43
C LEU A 361 -8.00 12.55 10.23
N GLU A 362 -8.39 13.64 10.90
CA GLU A 362 -7.52 14.49 11.68
C GLU A 362 -7.18 13.82 13.01
N ALA A 363 -5.88 13.70 13.29
CA ALA A 363 -5.39 13.23 14.58
C ALA A 363 -4.30 14.18 15.11
N PRO A 364 -4.18 14.34 16.44
CA PRO A 364 -3.07 15.02 17.08
C PRO A 364 -1.72 14.51 16.58
N THR A 365 -0.70 15.37 16.58
CA THR A 365 0.61 15.00 16.02
C THR A 365 1.28 13.86 16.79
N GLU A 366 1.10 13.78 18.10
CA GLU A 366 1.68 12.75 18.97
C GLU A 366 1.15 11.36 18.62
N GLU A 367 -0.17 11.21 18.49
CA GLU A 367 -0.84 9.97 18.06
C GLU A 367 -0.39 9.53 16.66
N ARG A 368 -0.17 10.49 15.75
CA ARG A 368 0.31 10.20 14.39
C ARG A 368 1.77 9.77 14.35
N GLU A 369 2.64 10.39 15.15
CA GLU A 369 4.05 10.02 15.26
C GLU A 369 4.20 8.62 15.88
N GLU A 370 3.39 8.29 16.88
CA GLU A 370 3.32 6.96 17.50
C GLU A 370 2.82 5.88 16.51
N ALA A 371 1.77 6.16 15.74
CA ALA A 371 1.24 5.25 14.72
C ALA A 371 2.23 4.99 13.56
N ILE A 372 3.02 6.01 13.18
CA ILE A 372 4.06 5.88 12.14
C ILE A 372 5.28 5.13 12.68
N GLN A 373 5.72 5.43 13.92
CA GLN A 373 6.90 4.79 14.54
C GLN A 373 6.67 3.32 14.92
N SER A 374 5.42 2.95 15.21
CA SER A 374 5.01 1.55 15.45
C SER A 374 4.85 0.73 14.16
N GLY A 375 5.07 1.33 12.99
CA GLY A 375 4.97 0.67 11.68
C GLY A 375 3.54 0.40 11.20
N GLY A 376 2.53 0.89 11.92
CA GLY A 376 1.11 0.61 11.68
C GLY A 376 0.38 1.59 10.77
N ALA A 377 0.97 2.74 10.43
CA ALA A 377 0.35 3.71 9.53
C ALA A 377 1.38 4.49 8.69
N HIS A 378 1.08 4.73 7.41
CA HIS A 378 1.81 5.68 6.59
C HIS A 378 1.37 7.13 6.88
N TYR A 379 2.23 8.13 6.70
CA TYR A 379 1.89 9.53 7.02
C TYR A 379 0.69 10.07 6.21
N ALA A 380 0.39 9.44 5.08
CA ALA A 380 -0.71 9.76 4.17
C ALA A 380 -2.03 9.06 4.55
N GLU A 381 -2.07 8.26 5.61
CA GLU A 381 -3.29 7.57 6.07
C GLU A 381 -4.08 8.40 7.11
N SER A 382 -3.49 9.50 7.61
CA SER A 382 -4.12 10.45 8.54
C SER A 382 -3.69 11.89 8.28
N LEU A 383 -4.60 12.82 8.56
CA LEU A 383 -4.37 14.25 8.41
C LEU A 383 -3.91 14.87 9.74
N PRO A 384 -3.03 15.88 9.70
CA PRO A 384 -2.75 16.66 10.89
C PRO A 384 -3.99 17.53 11.18
N VAL A 385 -4.24 17.87 12.44
CA VAL A 385 -5.21 18.93 12.75
C VAL A 385 -4.76 20.22 12.05
N GLU A 386 -5.66 20.78 11.26
CA GLU A 386 -5.40 22.02 10.53
C GLU A 386 -5.63 23.21 11.49
N TYR A 387 -4.54 23.81 11.98
CA TYR A 387 -4.64 24.95 12.88
C TYR A 387 -4.85 26.25 12.10
N GLN A 388 -5.73 27.11 12.61
CA GLN A 388 -5.81 28.47 12.12
C GLN A 388 -4.50 29.23 12.44
N PRO A 389 -3.87 29.87 11.43
CA PRO A 389 -2.72 30.75 11.65
C PRO A 389 -3.04 31.85 12.68
N SER A 390 -2.11 32.15 13.58
CA SER A 390 -2.22 33.34 14.43
C SER A 390 -2.24 34.62 13.57
N GLU A 391 -2.79 35.73 14.11
CA GLU A 391 -2.81 37.03 13.40
C GLU A 391 -1.41 37.42 12.89
N ARG A 392 -0.40 37.27 13.74
CA ARG A 392 1.01 37.52 13.39
C ARG A 392 1.50 36.68 12.20
N TYR A 393 0.97 35.47 12.05
CA TYR A 393 1.33 34.58 10.94
C TYR A 393 0.62 34.99 9.63
N GLN A 394 -0.60 35.51 9.73
CA GLN A 394 -1.31 36.11 8.60
C GLN A 394 -0.62 37.40 8.15
N GLU A 395 -0.15 38.24 9.08
CA GLU A 395 0.67 39.43 8.77
C GLU A 395 1.94 39.06 7.99
N LEU A 396 2.64 38.00 8.40
CA LEU A 396 3.82 37.51 7.67
C LEU A 396 3.46 37.11 6.23
N PHE A 397 2.33 36.44 6.04
CA PHE A 397 1.86 36.08 4.70
C PHE A 397 1.59 37.33 3.85
N HIS A 398 0.85 38.31 4.37
CA HIS A 398 0.54 39.53 3.63
C HIS A 398 1.81 40.34 3.29
N ALA A 399 2.72 40.53 4.24
CA ALA A 399 3.99 41.21 4.00
C ALA A 399 4.86 40.48 2.97
N ALA A 400 4.90 39.14 3.02
CA ALA A 400 5.62 38.34 2.04
C ALA A 400 4.96 38.45 0.66
N LEU A 401 3.63 38.46 0.57
CA LEU A 401 2.91 38.59 -0.68
C LEU A 401 3.15 39.96 -1.32
N ASP A 402 3.03 41.04 -0.56
CA ASP A 402 3.23 42.40 -1.06
C ASP A 402 4.64 42.62 -1.63
N THR A 403 5.65 42.02 -0.99
CA THR A 403 7.07 42.18 -1.38
C THR A 403 7.50 41.23 -2.50
N SER A 404 6.86 40.06 -2.65
CA SER A 404 7.28 39.03 -3.60
C SER A 404 6.35 38.85 -4.80
N ALA A 405 5.14 39.42 -4.80
CA ALA A 405 4.14 39.21 -5.86
C ALA A 405 4.69 39.45 -7.27
N GLN A 406 5.47 40.52 -7.48
CA GLN A 406 6.07 40.82 -8.78
C GLN A 406 7.14 39.78 -9.19
N ARG A 407 7.97 39.32 -8.23
CA ARG A 407 8.97 38.25 -8.48
C ARG A 407 8.28 36.93 -8.85
N ILE A 408 7.20 36.60 -8.15
CA ILE A 408 6.40 35.40 -8.41
C ILE A 408 5.72 35.49 -9.77
N ALA A 409 5.11 36.63 -10.10
CA ALA A 409 4.49 36.87 -11.40
C ALA A 409 5.49 36.67 -12.55
N ARG A 410 6.71 37.19 -12.40
CA ARG A 410 7.79 36.96 -13.37
C ARG A 410 8.14 35.48 -13.48
N ALA A 411 8.32 34.77 -12.36
CA ALA A 411 8.62 33.33 -12.38
C ALA A 411 7.49 32.50 -13.02
N VAL A 412 6.22 32.82 -12.74
CA VAL A 412 5.05 32.21 -13.37
C VAL A 412 5.09 32.42 -14.88
N GLY A 413 5.32 33.64 -15.34
CA GLY A 413 5.43 33.93 -16.77
C GLY A 413 6.56 33.13 -17.41
N VAL A 414 7.76 33.14 -16.81
CA VAL A 414 8.92 32.41 -17.33
C VAL A 414 8.66 30.91 -17.46
N VAL A 415 8.13 30.26 -16.41
CA VAL A 415 7.85 28.81 -16.47
C VAL A 415 6.75 28.51 -17.49
N THR A 416 5.72 29.35 -17.58
CA THR A 416 4.61 29.17 -18.54
C THR A 416 5.08 29.29 -19.97
N GLU A 417 5.80 30.36 -20.31
CA GLU A 417 6.34 30.57 -21.67
C GLU A 417 7.37 29.50 -22.05
N THR A 418 8.18 29.04 -21.08
CA THR A 418 9.13 27.94 -21.33
C THR A 418 8.41 26.65 -21.65
N VAL A 419 7.35 26.30 -20.91
CA VAL A 419 6.50 25.12 -21.19
C VAL A 419 5.87 25.19 -22.58
N LEU A 420 5.37 26.37 -22.96
CA LEU A 420 4.78 26.60 -24.29
C LEU A 420 5.82 26.50 -25.41
N ALA A 421 7.02 27.07 -25.21
CA ALA A 421 8.10 27.07 -26.19
C ALA A 421 8.68 25.66 -26.43
N GLU A 422 8.71 24.82 -25.40
CA GLU A 422 9.17 23.42 -25.50
C GLU A 422 8.23 22.52 -26.31
N ARG A 423 6.98 22.96 -26.51
CA ARG A 423 5.91 22.15 -27.10
C ARG A 423 5.22 22.90 -28.25
N PRO A 424 5.97 23.29 -29.31
CA PRO A 424 5.41 24.09 -30.39
C PRO A 424 4.28 23.33 -31.12
N GLY A 425 3.12 23.97 -31.23
CA GLY A 425 1.95 23.41 -31.92
C GLY A 425 1.16 22.36 -31.12
N ARG A 426 1.54 22.10 -29.87
CA ARG A 426 0.77 21.26 -28.93
C ARG A 426 0.04 22.15 -27.92
N SER A 427 -1.00 21.63 -27.27
CA SER A 427 -1.74 22.34 -26.22
C SER A 427 -1.47 21.66 -24.88
N PRO A 428 -0.58 22.22 -24.03
CA PRO A 428 -0.24 21.60 -22.75
C PRO A 428 -1.45 21.42 -21.83
N VAL A 429 -1.48 20.29 -21.12
CA VAL A 429 -2.42 19.98 -20.05
C VAL A 429 -1.68 20.09 -18.73
N LEU A 430 -1.98 21.13 -17.95
CA LEU A 430 -1.32 21.36 -16.67
C LEU A 430 -1.84 20.36 -15.63
N VAL A 431 -0.93 19.64 -14.98
CA VAL A 431 -1.27 18.68 -13.93
C VAL A 431 -0.48 19.04 -12.67
N SER A 432 -1.10 19.84 -11.80
CA SER A 432 -0.45 20.26 -10.56
C SER A 432 -0.43 19.15 -9.51
N LEU A 433 0.68 19.03 -8.80
CA LEU A 433 0.74 18.23 -7.58
C LEU A 433 -0.06 18.94 -6.48
N ALA A 434 -1.01 18.21 -5.90
CA ALA A 434 -1.98 18.78 -4.97
C ALA A 434 -1.31 19.60 -3.85
N ARG A 435 -1.91 20.76 -3.55
CA ARG A 435 -1.44 21.81 -2.63
C ARG A 435 -0.37 22.72 -3.19
N ALA A 436 0.90 22.33 -3.17
CA ALA A 436 2.00 23.27 -3.46
C ALA A 436 2.03 23.68 -4.94
N GLY A 437 1.72 22.75 -5.84
CA GLY A 437 1.63 23.01 -7.27
C GLY A 437 0.34 23.70 -7.70
N THR A 438 -0.77 23.53 -6.96
CA THR A 438 -2.09 23.99 -7.41
C THR A 438 -2.19 25.51 -7.64
N PRO A 439 -1.74 26.39 -6.72
CA PRO A 439 -1.72 27.82 -6.98
C PRO A 439 -0.87 28.19 -8.20
N VAL A 440 0.22 27.45 -8.44
CA VAL A 440 1.10 27.67 -9.60
C VAL A 440 0.40 27.28 -10.88
N GLY A 441 -0.25 26.12 -10.94
CA GLY A 441 -1.04 25.70 -12.10
C GLY A 441 -2.17 26.69 -12.43
N VAL A 442 -2.85 27.23 -11.40
CA VAL A 442 -3.85 28.31 -11.58
C VAL A 442 -3.20 29.56 -12.18
N LEU A 443 -2.06 29.99 -11.64
CA LEU A 443 -1.35 31.17 -12.13
C LEU A 443 -0.79 30.99 -13.55
N MET A 444 -0.25 29.82 -13.90
CA MET A 444 0.20 29.50 -15.26
C MET A 444 -0.97 29.52 -16.25
N ARG A 445 -2.11 28.93 -15.88
CA ARG A 445 -3.33 29.00 -16.68
C ARG A 445 -3.79 30.44 -16.90
N ARG A 446 -3.80 31.26 -15.84
CA ARG A 446 -4.16 32.68 -15.93
C ARG A 446 -3.18 33.47 -16.79
N TRP A 447 -1.88 33.19 -16.69
CA TRP A 447 -0.86 33.82 -17.54
C TRP A 447 -1.08 33.50 -19.02
N ALA A 448 -1.25 32.22 -19.37
CA ALA A 448 -1.50 31.81 -20.75
C ALA A 448 -2.78 32.45 -21.32
N GLN A 449 -3.82 32.56 -20.50
CA GLN A 449 -5.07 33.25 -20.87
C GLN A 449 -4.85 34.76 -21.06
N HIS A 450 -4.10 35.39 -20.16
CA HIS A 450 -3.82 36.84 -20.18
C HIS A 450 -2.93 37.23 -21.36
N ARG A 451 -1.84 36.48 -21.60
CA ARG A 451 -0.81 36.78 -22.59
C ARG A 451 -1.20 36.35 -24.00
N HIS A 452 -1.79 35.16 -24.14
CA HIS A 452 -2.04 34.52 -25.44
C HIS A 452 -3.51 34.28 -25.74
N GLY A 453 -4.42 34.54 -24.79
CA GLY A 453 -5.84 34.21 -24.95
C GLY A 453 -6.14 32.71 -24.91
N VAL A 454 -5.19 31.88 -24.48
CA VAL A 454 -5.29 30.41 -24.51
C VAL A 454 -5.74 29.87 -23.15
N ALA A 455 -6.80 29.07 -23.16
CA ALA A 455 -7.27 28.35 -21.98
C ALA A 455 -6.60 26.96 -21.90
N LEU A 456 -5.57 26.84 -21.07
CA LEU A 456 -4.94 25.56 -20.78
C LEU A 456 -5.81 24.72 -19.83
N PRO A 457 -6.12 23.45 -20.13
CA PRO A 457 -6.71 22.54 -19.16
C PRO A 457 -5.81 22.40 -17.93
N HIS A 458 -6.40 22.39 -16.75
CA HIS A 458 -5.65 22.27 -15.50
C HIS A 458 -6.35 21.31 -14.53
N TYR A 459 -5.58 20.33 -14.05
CA TYR A 459 -5.99 19.35 -13.06
C TYR A 459 -5.02 19.32 -11.88
N ALA A 460 -5.49 18.90 -10.71
CA ALA A 460 -4.68 18.65 -9.54
C ALA A 460 -4.73 17.15 -9.18
N VAL A 461 -3.57 16.54 -8.97
CA VAL A 461 -3.42 15.09 -8.71
C VAL A 461 -2.69 14.85 -7.40
N SER A 462 -2.95 13.69 -6.80
CA SER A 462 -2.17 13.23 -5.64
C SER A 462 -0.84 12.63 -6.05
N ILE A 463 0.20 12.98 -5.31
CA ILE A 463 1.43 12.20 -5.19
C ILE A 463 1.79 12.04 -3.72
N VAL A 464 2.18 10.83 -3.33
CA VAL A 464 2.55 10.50 -1.95
C VAL A 464 3.94 9.87 -1.97
N ARG A 465 4.88 10.46 -1.24
CA ARG A 465 6.25 9.96 -1.16
C ARG A 465 6.27 8.53 -0.60
N GLY A 466 7.00 7.63 -1.25
CA GLY A 466 7.07 6.21 -0.89
C GLY A 466 5.84 5.40 -1.30
N ARG A 467 4.87 6.01 -1.98
CA ARG A 467 3.65 5.37 -2.51
C ARG A 467 3.37 5.74 -3.97
N GLY A 468 4.09 6.71 -4.55
CA GLY A 468 3.91 7.14 -5.93
C GLY A 468 2.76 8.11 -6.19
N ILE A 469 2.53 8.34 -7.48
CA ILE A 469 1.44 9.15 -8.03
C ILE A 469 0.16 8.31 -8.18
N ASP A 470 -0.99 8.96 -8.10
CA ASP A 470 -2.30 8.30 -8.30
C ASP A 470 -2.43 7.70 -9.72
N ALA A 471 -2.41 6.36 -9.80
CA ALA A 471 -2.53 5.62 -11.05
C ALA A 471 -3.92 5.76 -11.71
N THR A 472 -4.99 5.94 -10.93
CA THR A 472 -6.33 6.20 -11.46
C THR A 472 -6.38 7.58 -12.12
N ALA A 473 -5.73 8.58 -11.52
CA ALA A 473 -5.59 9.90 -12.12
C ALA A 473 -4.81 9.84 -13.44
N LEU A 474 -3.72 9.07 -13.53
CA LEU A 474 -2.99 8.86 -14.78
C LEU A 474 -3.83 8.16 -15.86
N ARG A 475 -4.60 7.11 -15.49
CA ARG A 475 -5.55 6.46 -16.41
C ARG A 475 -6.61 7.44 -16.91
N TRP A 476 -7.14 8.29 -16.04
CA TRP A 476 -8.12 9.32 -16.42
C TRP A 476 -7.50 10.34 -17.38
N LEU A 477 -6.29 10.83 -17.09
CA LEU A 477 -5.59 11.77 -17.96
C LEU A 477 -5.35 11.16 -19.34
N ALA A 478 -4.84 9.93 -19.43
CA ALA A 478 -4.61 9.26 -20.71
C ALA A 478 -5.89 8.94 -21.50
N ALA A 479 -7.03 8.80 -20.81
CA ALA A 479 -8.32 8.58 -21.46
C ALA A 479 -8.92 9.87 -22.06
N HIS A 480 -8.51 11.05 -21.55
CA HIS A 480 -9.09 12.34 -21.94
C HIS A 480 -8.13 13.26 -22.69
N HIS A 481 -6.82 13.02 -22.57
CA HIS A 481 -5.75 13.84 -23.14
C HIS A 481 -4.64 12.91 -23.67
N ASP A 482 -3.83 13.42 -24.60
CA ASP A 482 -2.59 12.74 -24.99
C ASP A 482 -1.60 12.81 -23.81
N PRO A 483 -1.06 11.68 -23.30
CA PRO A 483 -0.05 11.67 -22.24
C PRO A 483 1.15 12.59 -22.50
N ALA A 484 1.53 12.80 -23.77
CA ALA A 484 2.64 13.67 -24.14
C ALA A 484 2.31 15.17 -24.08
N ASP A 485 1.02 15.55 -23.93
CA ASP A 485 0.58 16.92 -23.65
C ASP A 485 0.60 17.25 -22.15
N VAL A 486 0.69 16.24 -21.28
CA VAL A 486 0.65 16.42 -19.83
C VAL A 486 1.96 17.04 -19.34
N VAL A 487 1.81 18.09 -18.51
CA VAL A 487 2.91 18.79 -17.85
C VAL A 487 2.67 18.78 -16.36
N PHE A 488 3.49 18.05 -15.61
CA PHE A 488 3.41 18.06 -14.16
C PHE A 488 3.92 19.39 -13.59
N VAL A 489 3.21 19.96 -12.61
CA VAL A 489 3.51 21.29 -12.04
C VAL A 489 3.64 21.23 -10.52
N ASP A 490 4.69 21.85 -9.96
CA ASP A 490 4.84 22.05 -8.51
C ASP A 490 5.31 23.47 -8.13
N GLY A 491 5.18 23.80 -6.85
CA GLY A 491 5.51 25.11 -6.30
C GLY A 491 7.00 25.35 -6.11
N TRP A 492 7.72 24.38 -5.57
CA TRP A 492 9.16 24.50 -5.38
C TRP A 492 9.83 23.13 -5.29
N THR A 493 11.10 23.05 -5.67
CA THR A 493 11.93 21.87 -5.38
C THR A 493 13.27 22.30 -4.78
N GLY A 494 13.58 21.77 -3.60
CA GLY A 494 14.87 22.01 -2.94
C GLY A 494 15.89 20.94 -3.29
N LYS A 495 15.54 19.67 -3.12
CA LYS A 495 16.48 18.54 -3.26
C LYS A 495 16.01 17.44 -4.22
N GLY A 496 15.03 17.75 -5.07
CA GLY A 496 14.50 16.86 -6.09
C GLY A 496 13.88 15.56 -5.56
N ALA A 497 13.29 15.61 -4.35
CA ALA A 497 12.64 14.43 -3.76
C ALA A 497 11.38 14.03 -4.55
N ILE A 498 10.53 15.02 -4.88
CA ILE A 498 9.31 14.82 -5.66
C ILE A 498 9.64 14.49 -7.12
N THR A 499 10.66 15.13 -7.71
CA THR A 499 11.13 14.80 -9.07
C THR A 499 11.44 13.32 -9.20
N ARG A 500 12.24 12.74 -8.29
CA ARG A 500 12.56 11.31 -8.30
C ARG A 500 11.36 10.41 -8.06
N GLU A 501 10.48 10.79 -7.11
CA GLU A 501 9.26 10.03 -6.83
C GLU A 501 8.34 9.97 -8.05
N LEU A 502 8.14 11.10 -8.73
CA LEU A 502 7.32 11.19 -9.94
C LEU A 502 7.90 10.35 -11.07
N THR A 503 9.20 10.44 -11.32
CA THR A 503 9.87 9.62 -12.34
C THR A 503 9.73 8.13 -12.07
N ALA A 504 9.94 7.71 -10.82
CA ALA A 504 9.77 6.30 -10.44
C ALA A 504 8.31 5.84 -10.60
N ALA A 505 7.35 6.65 -10.16
CA ALA A 505 5.94 6.27 -10.17
C ALA A 505 5.33 6.24 -11.58
N VAL A 506 5.71 7.17 -12.48
CA VAL A 506 5.29 7.12 -13.89
C VAL A 506 5.84 5.87 -14.56
N ARG A 507 7.12 5.55 -14.33
CA ARG A 507 7.75 4.35 -14.87
C ARG A 507 7.07 3.07 -14.38
N GLU A 508 6.77 2.98 -13.09
CA GLU A 508 6.05 1.85 -12.50
C GLU A 508 4.63 1.72 -13.09
N PHE A 509 3.94 2.83 -13.32
CA PHE A 509 2.64 2.85 -13.98
C PHE A 509 2.72 2.30 -15.41
N GLU A 510 3.72 2.71 -16.20
CA GLU A 510 3.92 2.18 -17.55
C GLU A 510 4.30 0.70 -17.55
N GLU A 511 5.21 0.27 -16.66
CA GLU A 511 5.66 -1.13 -16.53
C GLU A 511 4.54 -2.07 -16.07
N SER A 512 3.56 -1.56 -15.32
CA SER A 512 2.37 -2.33 -14.88
C SER A 512 1.25 -2.39 -15.92
N GLY A 513 1.48 -1.91 -17.15
CA GLY A 513 0.53 -1.95 -18.26
C GLY A 513 -0.34 -0.69 -18.37
N GLY A 514 0.03 0.39 -17.68
CA GLY A 514 -0.58 1.71 -17.84
C GLY A 514 -0.30 2.34 -19.21
N ALA A 515 -0.96 3.47 -19.48
CA ALA A 515 -0.74 4.22 -20.70
C ALA A 515 0.68 4.81 -20.74
N VAL A 516 1.34 4.69 -21.89
CA VAL A 516 2.71 5.17 -22.11
C VAL A 516 2.73 6.59 -22.66
N GLY A 517 3.84 7.29 -22.45
CA GLY A 517 4.13 8.57 -23.09
C GLY A 517 3.99 9.80 -22.19
N PHE A 518 3.78 9.59 -20.89
CA PHE A 518 3.90 10.68 -19.92
C PHE A 518 5.37 11.12 -19.82
N ASP A 519 5.61 12.43 -19.86
CA ASP A 519 6.91 13.01 -19.53
C ASP A 519 6.98 13.23 -18.02
N PRO A 520 7.81 12.49 -17.26
CA PRO A 520 7.90 12.65 -15.81
C PRO A 520 8.68 13.90 -15.38
N GLU A 521 9.22 14.69 -16.31
CA GLU A 521 9.82 15.98 -15.98
C GLU A 521 8.78 16.94 -15.40
N ILE A 522 9.12 17.52 -14.26
CA ILE A 522 8.24 18.45 -13.55
C ILE A 522 8.65 19.90 -13.82
N ALA A 523 7.66 20.73 -14.16
CA ALA A 523 7.80 22.17 -14.23
C ALA A 523 7.56 22.79 -12.85
N VAL A 524 8.46 23.65 -12.39
CA VAL A 524 8.37 24.23 -11.03
C VAL A 524 8.49 25.75 -11.05
N LEU A 525 7.78 26.43 -10.14
CA LEU A 525 7.92 27.88 -10.03
C LEU A 525 9.35 28.27 -9.60
N ALA A 526 9.90 27.60 -8.59
CA ALA A 526 11.26 27.84 -8.11
C ALA A 526 12.05 26.54 -7.89
N ASP A 527 13.28 26.50 -8.37
CA ASP A 527 14.20 25.37 -8.18
C ASP A 527 15.60 25.88 -7.77
N PRO A 528 15.77 26.26 -6.50
CA PRO A 528 17.07 26.63 -5.95
C PRO A 528 18.05 25.45 -5.81
N GLY A 529 17.61 24.22 -6.08
CA GLY A 529 18.44 23.01 -5.97
C GLY A 529 19.02 22.50 -7.28
N SER A 530 18.69 23.14 -8.40
CA SER A 530 19.06 22.71 -9.75
C SER A 530 18.70 21.25 -10.05
N CYS A 531 17.44 20.88 -9.75
CA CYS A 531 16.90 19.52 -9.86
C CYS A 531 16.06 19.27 -11.13
N VAL A 532 15.59 20.32 -11.81
CA VAL A 532 14.73 20.22 -12.99
C VAL A 532 15.17 21.13 -14.12
N ARG A 533 14.78 20.77 -15.35
CA ARG A 533 15.11 21.49 -16.58
C ARG A 533 14.19 22.69 -16.84
N THR A 534 12.92 22.59 -16.43
CA THR A 534 11.89 23.61 -16.65
C THR A 534 11.48 24.26 -15.34
N TYR A 535 11.85 25.54 -15.17
CA TYR A 535 11.66 26.28 -13.93
C TYR A 535 11.36 27.76 -14.20
N GLY A 536 10.72 28.43 -13.24
CA GLY A 536 10.48 29.88 -13.30
C GLY A 536 11.67 30.70 -12.79
N THR A 537 12.35 30.23 -11.75
CA THR A 537 13.54 30.88 -11.18
C THR A 537 14.44 29.91 -10.40
N ARG A 538 15.74 30.22 -10.31
CA ARG A 538 16.71 29.58 -9.41
C ARG A 538 16.88 30.32 -8.08
N GLU A 539 16.25 31.49 -7.93
CA GLU A 539 16.34 32.28 -6.70
C GLU A 539 15.66 31.56 -5.53
N ASP A 540 16.29 31.61 -4.35
CA ASP A 540 15.75 31.08 -3.11
C ASP A 540 15.20 32.22 -2.23
N PHE A 541 13.90 32.45 -2.31
CA PHE A 541 13.15 33.43 -1.52
C PHE A 541 11.84 32.84 -1.00
N LEU A 542 11.19 33.55 -0.06
CA LEU A 542 9.92 33.09 0.51
C LEU A 542 8.78 33.23 -0.50
N ILE A 543 8.27 32.10 -0.98
CA ILE A 543 6.99 32.04 -1.70
C ILE A 543 5.87 32.00 -0.64
N PRO A 544 4.93 32.97 -0.61
CA PRO A 544 3.90 33.09 0.45
C PRO A 544 3.02 31.84 0.61
N SER A 545 2.83 31.04 -0.44
CA SER A 545 2.11 29.76 -0.34
C SER A 545 2.81 28.75 0.59
N ALA A 546 4.09 28.95 0.91
CA ALA A 546 4.82 28.17 1.91
C ALA A 546 4.47 28.55 3.36
N CYS A 547 4.00 29.78 3.58
CA CYS A 547 3.59 30.25 4.89
C CYS A 547 2.36 29.47 5.34
N LEU A 548 1.29 29.43 4.56
CA LEU A 548 0.02 28.89 5.05
C LEU A 548 -0.16 27.41 4.67
N ASN A 549 -1.28 26.83 5.11
CA ASN A 549 -1.64 25.45 4.82
C ASN A 549 -2.77 25.41 3.77
N SER A 550 -3.87 24.73 4.05
CA SER A 550 -5.01 24.64 3.13
C SER A 550 -5.59 26.01 2.77
N THR A 551 -5.50 26.99 3.67
CA THR A 551 -5.97 28.38 3.51
C THR A 551 -5.25 29.22 2.46
N VAL A 552 -4.23 28.69 1.77
CA VAL A 552 -3.63 29.33 0.57
C VAL A 552 -3.61 28.36 -0.63
N SER A 553 -4.24 27.20 -0.49
CA SER A 553 -4.23 26.14 -1.48
C SER A 553 -5.62 25.54 -1.69
N GLY A 554 -6.63 26.41 -1.85
CA GLY A 554 -7.97 26.03 -2.24
C GLY A 554 -8.80 25.38 -1.13
N LEU A 555 -8.39 25.54 0.14
CA LEU A 555 -8.91 24.85 1.32
C LEU A 555 -8.82 23.31 1.27
N ILE A 556 -7.91 22.80 0.43
CA ILE A 556 -7.67 21.35 0.29
C ILE A 556 -6.61 20.87 1.28
N SER A 557 -6.88 19.75 1.94
CA SER A 557 -5.96 19.06 2.82
C SER A 557 -4.75 18.47 2.07
N ARG A 558 -3.85 17.80 2.80
CA ARG A 558 -2.95 16.84 2.13
C ARG A 558 -3.77 15.70 1.54
N THR A 559 -3.23 15.04 0.52
CA THR A 559 -3.88 13.87 -0.05
C THR A 559 -3.72 12.67 0.88
N VAL A 560 -4.72 11.80 0.84
CA VAL A 560 -4.91 10.66 1.73
C VAL A 560 -5.03 9.40 0.90
N LEU A 561 -4.22 8.40 1.24
CA LEU A 561 -4.27 7.09 0.63
C LEU A 561 -4.45 6.06 1.75
N ARG A 562 -5.71 5.64 1.96
CA ARG A 562 -6.10 4.66 2.98
C ARG A 562 -6.94 3.59 2.31
N ALA A 563 -6.49 2.34 2.38
CA ALA A 563 -7.05 1.23 1.59
C ALA A 563 -8.51 0.87 1.94
N ASP A 564 -9.01 1.33 3.10
CA ASP A 564 -10.41 1.19 3.52
C ASP A 564 -11.33 2.31 3.00
N LEU A 565 -10.76 3.43 2.51
CA LEU A 565 -11.51 4.59 1.98
C LEU A 565 -11.35 4.80 0.48
N VAL A 566 -10.21 4.41 -0.07
CA VAL A 566 -9.82 4.61 -1.46
C VAL A 566 -9.68 3.23 -2.11
N GLY A 567 -10.60 2.90 -3.03
CA GLY A 567 -10.58 1.68 -3.81
C GLY A 567 -9.51 1.70 -4.93
N PRO A 568 -9.28 0.57 -5.59
CA PRO A 568 -8.25 0.43 -6.63
C PRO A 568 -8.51 1.26 -7.90
N ASP A 569 -9.75 1.69 -8.12
CA ASP A 569 -10.15 2.54 -9.25
C ASP A 569 -10.72 3.89 -8.80
N ASP A 570 -10.55 4.25 -7.52
CA ASP A 570 -10.87 5.57 -6.99
C ASP A 570 -9.64 6.48 -7.10
N PHE A 571 -9.86 7.79 -7.13
CA PHE A 571 -8.78 8.74 -6.90
C PHE A 571 -8.39 8.73 -5.42
N HIS A 572 -7.14 9.04 -5.12
CA HIS A 572 -6.69 9.35 -3.77
C HIS A 572 -7.57 10.45 -3.16
N GLY A 573 -7.81 10.37 -1.86
CA GLY A 573 -8.75 11.26 -1.19
C GLY A 573 -8.13 12.57 -0.72
N ALA A 574 -8.96 13.58 -0.51
CA ALA A 574 -8.62 14.78 0.25
C ALA A 574 -9.87 15.38 0.92
N LYS A 575 -9.67 16.23 1.93
CA LYS A 575 -10.74 16.97 2.61
C LYS A 575 -10.75 18.42 2.15
N PHE A 576 -11.96 18.97 2.04
CA PHE A 576 -12.23 20.38 1.82
C PHE A 576 -12.67 21.03 3.14
N TYR A 577 -11.81 21.89 3.69
CA TYR A 577 -12.01 22.55 4.99
C TYR A 577 -12.95 23.76 4.88
N ARG A 578 -14.25 23.51 4.67
CA ARG A 578 -15.29 24.54 4.52
C ARG A 578 -15.36 25.48 5.72
N GLU A 579 -15.09 24.95 6.92
CA GLU A 579 -15.08 25.68 8.19
C GLU A 579 -13.94 26.70 8.30
N LEU A 580 -12.93 26.64 7.42
CA LEU A 580 -11.81 27.58 7.38
C LEU A 580 -11.99 28.67 6.30
N ALA A 581 -13.17 28.77 5.68
CA ALA A 581 -13.45 29.72 4.61
C ALA A 581 -13.17 31.19 4.98
N ASP A 582 -13.44 31.59 6.23
CA ASP A 582 -13.18 32.97 6.70
C ASP A 582 -11.68 33.32 6.75
N ALA A 583 -10.80 32.32 6.80
CA ALA A 583 -9.35 32.48 6.82
C ALA A 583 -8.70 32.15 5.47
N ASP A 584 -9.49 31.90 4.42
CA ASP A 584 -8.98 31.53 3.10
C ASP A 584 -8.44 32.75 2.35
N VAL A 585 -7.18 32.65 1.94
CA VAL A 585 -6.46 33.65 1.15
C VAL A 585 -5.98 33.08 -0.18
N SER A 586 -6.49 31.91 -0.60
CA SER A 586 -6.14 31.26 -1.87
C SER A 586 -6.43 32.18 -3.06
N GLY A 587 -7.64 32.78 -3.10
CA GLY A 587 -8.03 33.77 -4.11
C GLY A 587 -7.17 35.03 -4.05
N THR A 588 -7.01 35.61 -2.85
CA THR A 588 -6.16 36.79 -2.61
C THR A 588 -4.74 36.59 -3.13
N PHE A 589 -4.13 35.43 -2.88
CA PHE A 589 -2.80 35.09 -3.38
C PHE A 589 -2.75 35.10 -4.91
N VAL A 590 -3.62 34.35 -5.58
CA VAL A 590 -3.57 34.23 -7.06
C VAL A 590 -3.98 35.53 -7.75
N ASP A 591 -4.92 36.29 -7.19
CA ASP A 591 -5.36 37.58 -7.73
C ASP A 591 -4.27 38.65 -7.60
N THR A 592 -3.59 38.68 -6.46
CA THR A 592 -2.51 39.67 -6.22
C THR A 592 -1.32 39.44 -7.13
N VAL A 593 -0.94 38.17 -7.36
CA VAL A 593 0.14 37.82 -8.30
C VAL A 593 -0.29 38.08 -9.74
N ALA A 594 -1.50 37.67 -10.14
CA ALA A 594 -2.01 37.90 -11.49
C ALA A 594 -2.13 39.40 -11.82
N GLY A 595 -2.46 40.23 -10.83
CA GLY A 595 -2.48 41.70 -10.97
C GLY A 595 -1.13 42.33 -11.32
N ARG A 596 -0.01 41.57 -11.25
CA ARG A 596 1.34 42.02 -11.64
C ARG A 596 1.78 41.53 -13.01
N PHE A 597 0.93 40.82 -13.76
CA PHE A 597 1.33 40.23 -15.04
C PHE A 597 1.77 41.26 -16.08
N ASP A 598 1.06 42.38 -16.18
CA ASP A 598 1.43 43.48 -17.09
C ASP A 598 2.77 44.12 -16.70
N ASP A 599 3.05 44.22 -15.40
CA ASP A 599 4.30 44.81 -14.88
C ASP A 599 5.55 43.99 -15.22
N VAL A 600 5.39 42.71 -15.56
CA VAL A 600 6.51 41.77 -15.75
C VAL A 600 6.63 41.20 -17.16
N ALA A 601 5.68 41.47 -18.06
CA ALA A 601 5.63 40.88 -19.40
C ALA A 601 6.95 41.00 -20.19
N ASP A 602 7.50 42.21 -20.29
CA ASP A 602 8.76 42.44 -21.01
C ASP A 602 9.96 41.74 -20.34
N ALA A 603 9.96 41.69 -19.00
CA ALA A 603 11.01 41.02 -18.22
C ALA A 603 10.92 39.49 -18.32
N VAL A 604 9.73 38.94 -18.56
CA VAL A 604 9.50 37.52 -18.84
C VAL A 604 10.02 37.18 -20.23
N ASP A 605 9.67 37.96 -21.26
CA ASP A 605 10.11 37.72 -22.64
C ASP A 605 11.65 37.67 -22.73
N LEU A 606 12.33 38.60 -22.04
CA LEU A 606 13.81 38.61 -21.97
C LEU A 606 14.35 37.38 -21.24
N ALA A 607 13.80 37.05 -20.07
CA ALA A 607 14.26 35.93 -19.27
C ALA A 607 14.07 34.59 -19.97
N VAL A 608 12.95 34.39 -20.67
CA VAL A 608 12.67 33.16 -21.44
C VAL A 608 13.66 33.02 -22.59
N LYS A 609 13.97 34.12 -23.30
CA LYS A 609 14.95 34.11 -24.38
C LYS A 609 16.35 33.73 -23.89
N GLU A 610 16.77 34.27 -22.74
CA GLU A 610 18.05 33.91 -22.10
C GLU A 610 18.05 32.45 -21.67
N LEU A 611 16.97 32.00 -21.01
CA LEU A 611 16.82 30.65 -20.47
C LEU A 611 16.79 29.57 -21.57
N LEU A 612 16.07 29.78 -22.66
CA LEU A 612 16.04 28.86 -23.79
C LEU A 612 17.38 28.79 -24.55
N GLY A 613 18.23 29.82 -24.40
CA GLY A 613 19.56 29.87 -24.97
C GLY A 613 20.67 29.32 -24.06
N SER A 614 20.37 29.01 -22.80
CA SER A 614 21.33 28.48 -21.83
C SER A 614 21.28 26.96 -21.71
N ASP A 615 22.32 26.36 -21.13
CA ASP A 615 22.26 24.98 -20.65
C ASP A 615 21.36 24.93 -19.40
N ARG A 616 20.39 24.02 -19.40
CA ARG A 616 19.38 23.87 -18.35
C ARG A 616 19.40 22.47 -17.74
N GLU A 617 20.40 21.66 -18.06
CA GLU A 617 20.51 20.31 -17.51
C GLU A 617 20.58 20.36 -15.97
N PRO A 618 19.79 19.52 -15.26
CA PRO A 618 19.84 19.44 -13.81
C PRO A 618 21.23 19.06 -13.29
N THR A 619 21.82 19.90 -12.44
CA THR A 619 23.14 19.64 -11.84
C THR A 619 23.06 18.89 -10.51
N TRP A 620 21.89 18.84 -9.89
CA TRP A 620 21.63 18.22 -8.58
C TRP A 620 22.53 18.76 -7.45
N GLU A 621 23.06 19.98 -7.59
CA GLU A 621 23.92 20.63 -6.59
C GLU A 621 23.24 20.74 -5.22
N GLY A 622 21.92 20.93 -5.22
CA GLY A 622 21.13 21.00 -4.01
C GLY A 622 21.12 19.68 -3.22
N TRP A 623 21.11 18.53 -3.92
CA TRP A 623 21.19 17.22 -3.28
C TRP A 623 22.58 16.97 -2.69
N ALA A 624 23.63 17.25 -3.46
CA ALA A 624 25.02 17.11 -3.01
C ALA A 624 25.29 17.99 -1.77
N ALA A 625 24.74 19.21 -1.72
CA ALA A 625 24.84 20.07 -0.55
C ALA A 625 24.11 19.49 0.67
N VAL A 626 22.92 18.91 0.48
CA VAL A 626 22.17 18.26 1.57
C VAL A 626 22.91 17.06 2.14
N GLU A 627 23.53 16.22 1.30
CA GLU A 627 24.36 15.09 1.73
C GLU A 627 25.55 15.55 2.56
N ARG A 628 26.32 16.51 2.02
CA ARG A 628 27.47 17.11 2.72
C ARG A 628 27.09 17.69 4.08
N ILE A 629 26.00 18.47 4.14
CA ILE A 629 25.51 19.06 5.41
C ILE A 629 25.07 17.97 6.39
N SER A 630 24.41 16.92 5.90
CA SER A 630 23.98 15.80 6.74
C SER A 630 25.17 15.07 7.37
N GLU A 631 26.28 14.94 6.65
CA GLU A 631 27.54 14.35 7.15
C GLU A 631 28.28 15.29 8.11
N GLU A 632 28.51 16.54 7.70
CA GLU A 632 29.27 17.55 8.47
C GLU A 632 28.67 17.80 9.86
N TYR A 633 27.34 17.86 9.93
CA TYR A 633 26.62 18.13 11.18
C TYR A 633 26.14 16.85 11.89
N GLY A 634 26.58 15.65 11.46
CA GLY A 634 26.31 14.38 12.14
C GLY A 634 24.82 13.99 12.21
N ILE A 635 24.02 14.42 11.24
CA ILE A 635 22.57 14.17 11.20
C ILE A 635 22.30 12.77 10.65
N HIS A 636 23.10 12.31 9.67
CA HIS A 636 23.01 10.99 9.02
C HIS A 636 21.62 10.62 8.46
N ASP A 637 20.75 11.61 8.26
CA ASP A 637 19.46 11.50 7.57
C ASP A 637 19.17 12.79 6.80
N VAL A 638 19.26 12.72 5.48
CA VAL A 638 18.97 13.82 4.56
C VAL A 638 17.54 14.37 4.69
N ASN A 639 16.60 13.63 5.30
CA ASN A 639 15.24 14.09 5.53
C ASN A 639 15.14 15.15 6.65
N LEU A 640 16.13 15.19 7.54
CA LEU A 640 16.22 16.16 8.65
C LEU A 640 16.95 17.45 8.24
N VAL A 641 17.52 17.48 7.04
CA VAL A 641 18.08 18.68 6.41
C VAL A 641 17.01 19.29 5.49
N LYS A 642 16.61 20.53 5.78
CA LYS A 642 15.47 21.20 5.13
C LYS A 642 15.96 22.43 4.35
N PRO A 643 16.28 22.26 3.05
CA PRO A 643 16.90 23.31 2.27
C PRO A 643 15.91 24.33 1.72
N GLY A 644 16.32 25.59 1.70
CA GLY A 644 15.57 26.70 1.14
C GLY A 644 14.83 27.52 2.18
N VAL A 645 14.48 28.75 1.80
CA VAL A 645 13.78 29.71 2.66
C VAL A 645 12.40 29.19 3.08
N GLY A 646 11.63 28.64 2.14
CA GLY A 646 10.29 28.12 2.40
C GLY A 646 10.29 26.92 3.36
N GLU A 647 11.20 25.96 3.17
CA GLU A 647 11.33 24.79 4.05
C GLU A 647 11.85 25.17 5.43
N THR A 648 12.87 26.02 5.50
CA THR A 648 13.41 26.52 6.78
C THR A 648 12.33 27.26 7.57
N THR A 649 11.52 28.08 6.91
CA THR A 649 10.37 28.76 7.52
C THR A 649 9.36 27.76 8.05
N ARG A 650 9.00 26.71 7.30
CA ARG A 650 8.11 25.65 7.79
C ARG A 650 8.67 24.90 8.99
N VAL A 651 9.97 24.62 9.01
CA VAL A 651 10.64 24.00 10.17
C VAL A 651 10.53 24.91 11.38
N LEU A 652 10.89 26.18 11.22
CA LEU A 652 10.79 27.21 12.26
C LEU A 652 9.38 27.47 12.74
N LEU A 653 8.35 27.00 12.06
CA LEU A 653 6.96 27.21 12.46
C LEU A 653 6.35 25.93 13.04
N ARG A 654 6.78 24.76 12.56
CA ARG A 654 6.06 23.49 12.76
C ARG A 654 6.91 22.37 13.37
N ARG A 655 8.21 22.60 13.53
CA ARG A 655 9.19 21.63 14.04
C ARG A 655 10.11 22.31 15.06
N VAL A 656 11.04 21.52 15.61
CA VAL A 656 12.06 21.98 16.54
C VAL A 656 13.42 21.94 15.82
N PRO A 657 13.80 23.01 15.09
CA PRO A 657 15.16 23.11 14.57
C PRO A 657 16.13 23.35 15.72
N TRP A 658 17.34 22.82 15.59
CA TRP A 658 18.43 23.09 16.54
C TRP A 658 19.44 24.11 15.98
N LYS A 659 19.46 24.32 14.66
CA LYS A 659 20.35 25.24 13.98
C LYS A 659 19.81 25.63 12.60
N ILE A 660 20.11 26.83 12.15
CA ILE A 660 19.90 27.30 10.78
C ILE A 660 21.23 27.69 10.18
N LEU A 661 21.51 27.20 8.97
CA LEU A 661 22.63 27.66 8.16
C LEU A 661 22.13 28.75 7.23
N ALA A 662 22.76 29.92 7.23
CA ALA A 662 22.42 31.05 6.38
C ALA A 662 23.61 31.42 5.51
N ARG A 663 23.39 31.52 4.20
CA ARG A 663 24.43 31.88 3.25
C ARG A 663 24.91 33.32 3.48
N ALA A 664 26.23 33.51 3.48
CA ALA A 664 26.85 34.82 3.52
C ALA A 664 26.30 35.71 2.38
N GLY A 665 25.85 36.92 2.71
CA GLY A 665 25.32 37.85 1.71
C GLY A 665 23.89 37.59 1.22
N ALA A 666 23.14 36.62 1.78
CA ALA A 666 21.74 36.35 1.40
C ALA A 666 20.72 37.47 1.73
N GLY A 667 21.18 38.62 2.26
CA GLY A 667 20.41 39.87 2.26
C GLY A 667 19.11 39.86 3.09
N ALA A 668 18.10 40.58 2.58
CA ALA A 668 16.79 40.80 3.19
C ALA A 668 15.82 39.59 3.04
N ASP A 669 16.09 38.70 2.08
CA ASP A 669 15.28 37.48 1.85
C ASP A 669 15.29 36.53 3.06
N LEU A 670 16.22 36.71 4.01
CA LEU A 670 16.31 35.95 5.27
C LEU A 670 15.79 36.68 6.51
N ASP A 671 15.31 37.92 6.41
CA ASP A 671 14.97 38.71 7.61
C ASP A 671 13.86 38.08 8.44
N HIS A 672 12.86 37.49 7.79
CA HIS A 672 11.82 36.73 8.48
C HIS A 672 12.36 35.43 9.13
N VAL A 673 13.30 34.73 8.49
CA VAL A 673 13.94 33.54 9.06
C VAL A 673 14.73 33.91 10.31
N ARG A 674 15.51 35.00 10.26
CA ARG A 674 16.28 35.52 11.41
C ARG A 674 15.36 35.90 12.56
N LEU A 675 14.28 36.62 12.27
CA LEU A 675 13.29 37.03 13.25
C LEU A 675 12.61 35.83 13.94
N LEU A 676 12.23 34.81 13.18
CA LEU A 676 11.63 33.58 13.71
C LEU A 676 12.64 32.74 14.51
N ALA A 677 13.88 32.66 14.05
CA ALA A 677 14.96 31.97 14.75
C ALA A 677 15.27 32.61 16.10
N GLU A 678 15.38 33.95 16.14
CA GLU A 678 15.59 34.72 17.36
C GLU A 678 14.48 34.46 18.39
N GLN A 679 13.22 34.47 17.95
CA GLN A 679 12.07 34.22 18.83
C GLN A 679 12.06 32.82 19.43
N ARG A 680 12.54 31.83 18.68
CA ARG A 680 12.62 30.44 19.13
C ARG A 680 13.94 30.09 19.84
N GLY A 681 14.88 31.04 19.91
CA GLY A 681 16.22 30.79 20.46
C GLY A 681 17.04 29.82 19.63
N VAL A 682 16.80 29.75 18.31
CA VAL A 682 17.50 28.85 17.39
C VAL A 682 18.71 29.59 16.82
N PRO A 683 19.94 29.07 16.97
CA PRO A 683 21.13 29.73 16.45
C PRO A 683 21.13 29.75 14.91
N VAL A 684 21.53 30.89 14.36
CA VAL A 684 21.77 31.09 12.93
C VAL A 684 23.28 31.18 12.70
N GLU A 685 23.82 30.21 11.96
CA GLU A 685 25.22 30.12 11.60
C GLU A 685 25.42 30.64 10.17
N ILE A 686 26.35 31.58 9.98
CA ILE A 686 26.67 32.09 8.65
C ILE A 686 27.69 31.17 8.00
N VAL A 687 27.39 30.70 6.79
CA VAL A 687 28.24 29.82 5.98
C VAL A 687 28.58 30.47 4.64
N ASP A 688 29.79 30.26 4.14
CA ASP A 688 30.29 30.94 2.93
C ASP A 688 29.68 30.38 1.64
N GLU A 689 29.59 29.04 1.52
CA GLU A 689 29.10 28.38 0.30
C GLU A 689 27.85 27.54 0.57
N LEU A 690 26.72 27.96 0.00
CA LEU A 690 25.45 27.23 0.06
C LEU A 690 24.68 27.46 -1.26
N PRO A 691 24.13 26.42 -1.91
CA PRO A 691 23.29 26.63 -3.09
C PRO A 691 21.98 27.36 -2.72
N TYR A 692 21.55 27.19 -1.48
CA TYR A 692 20.36 27.85 -0.91
C TYR A 692 20.72 29.15 -0.18
N SER A 693 19.73 30.03 0.02
CA SER A 693 19.84 31.18 0.91
C SER A 693 19.92 30.73 2.38
N CYS A 694 19.17 29.69 2.77
CA CYS A 694 19.31 29.06 4.08
C CYS A 694 18.92 27.57 4.10
N VAL A 695 19.30 26.87 5.18
CA VAL A 695 18.95 25.48 5.45
C VAL A 695 18.59 25.34 6.93
N GLY A 696 17.40 24.80 7.21
CA GLY A 696 16.98 24.43 8.56
C GLY A 696 17.43 23.02 8.92
N LEU A 697 18.08 22.86 10.07
CA LEU A 697 18.54 21.56 10.58
C LEU A 697 17.65 21.09 11.72
N ILE A 698 17.14 19.87 11.60
CA ILE A 698 16.36 19.17 12.63
C ILE A 698 17.27 18.14 13.29
N HIS A 699 17.24 18.04 14.63
CA HIS A 699 18.09 17.09 15.34
C HIS A 699 17.34 15.76 15.56
N PRO A 700 17.94 14.59 15.28
CA PRO A 700 17.26 13.28 15.37
C PRO A 700 16.70 12.96 16.76
N ARG A 701 17.36 13.45 17.82
CA ARG A 701 17.00 13.22 19.23
C ARG A 701 15.99 14.22 19.82
N PHE A 702 15.58 15.26 19.09
CA PHE A 702 14.59 16.23 19.59
C PHE A 702 13.21 15.88 19.01
N THR A 703 12.59 14.83 19.56
CA THR A 703 11.14 14.64 19.41
C THR A 703 10.41 15.61 20.35
N ARG A 704 9.13 15.88 20.04
CA ARG A 704 8.33 17.03 20.51
C ARG A 704 8.09 17.18 22.02
N GLY A 705 8.79 16.43 22.87
CA GLY A 705 8.87 16.66 24.32
C GLY A 705 9.92 17.69 24.76
N ALA A 706 10.72 18.23 23.83
CA ALA A 706 11.83 19.14 24.12
C ALA A 706 11.54 20.64 23.86
N THR A 707 10.27 21.04 23.83
CA THR A 707 9.85 22.46 23.80
C THR A 707 9.06 22.78 25.06
N GLY A 708 9.47 23.82 25.79
CA GLY A 708 8.70 24.35 26.91
C GLY A 708 7.35 24.92 26.44
N ALA A 709 6.41 25.14 27.36
CA ALA A 709 5.11 25.73 27.06
C ALA A 709 5.18 27.14 26.42
N ASP A 710 6.37 27.74 26.37
CA ASP A 710 6.70 29.03 25.77
C ASP A 710 7.27 28.93 24.33
N GLY A 711 7.39 27.72 23.77
CA GLY A 711 7.86 27.50 22.39
C GLY A 711 9.38 27.62 22.19
N ARG A 712 10.17 27.67 23.28
CA ARG A 712 11.65 27.66 23.22
C ARG A 712 12.19 26.23 23.20
N ALA A 713 13.28 26.02 22.45
CA ALA A 713 14.02 24.77 22.48
C ALA A 713 14.63 24.54 23.88
N VAL A 714 14.43 23.35 24.46
CA VAL A 714 15.13 22.96 25.68
C VAL A 714 16.61 22.81 25.33
N THR A 715 17.44 23.73 25.83
CA THR A 715 18.90 23.59 25.79
C THR A 715 19.29 22.33 26.56
N ALA A 716 19.86 21.33 25.88
CA ALA A 716 20.54 20.23 26.57
C ALA A 716 21.80 20.77 27.27
N PRO A 717 22.18 20.23 28.45
CA PRO A 717 23.43 20.58 29.12
C PRO A 717 24.68 20.16 28.36
#